data_AF-A0A7X5QVS2-F1
#
_entry.id   AF-A0A7X5QVS2-F1
#
_cell.length_a   1.000
_cell.length_b   1.000
_cell.length_c   1.000
_cell.angle_alpha   90.00
_cell.angle_beta   90.00
_cell.angle_gamma   90.00
#
_symmetry.space_group_name_H-M   'P 1'
#
loop_
_entity.id
_entity.type
_entity.pdbx_description
1 polymer ?
#
loop_
_entity_poly.entity_id
_entity_poly.type
_entity_poly.pdbx_seq_one_letter_code
_entity_poly.pdbx_strand_id
1 'polypeptide(L)'
;MQLRYLVLSLAIATTGLSFPTDGSAIPALPQPHELSAVLAAPHIDMQGARPPSTPGAMNVTWVQRGELSSLDVRNRVSDELGRGHAILVTGPRPEDDEEDGESAIFGYRASGESSLYWRSPQGQLEVITVGAELPLDEAGAAFRAWLEARRNTRRAAVAPWQPVIAGRSLGTARSLGVARSAQAPSAGYVPRIEIIEDRTFAGGRAIRHRIVVLRDVDASTDDKVVIVTAEADQAPSKNGALWNGKFLSQGKGYQLFIPDRYVLTTQLAGVGATVPLTLENYEPKTDGASERNIQETVTVRTTTSAGANFEILNGLEKNDAPHLGKIALDFRYEKERVEETSVSMTLKDYSVEALTRVREHTRTVDWVFPLAQDIASKIDYFEDGHNIHGALNSTTRMTPMMRRANLRGVSVWRIPGSYEGRLDVTTQATVALRVYDSLAETVDRGPDAGARVAFNSRIDLGSPHLTRQPTVRLQSLQGSGKCLSQPDPKAPALVLETCEKGTGGKAQHWYLELDNTYRNRGSRQCLTTDPADGRMFAASCDGAPLTQQWKWLADRIHSLYMGGGTWRLHVRDGGTLSAKFDPARHQPLVSNQYHSLLRPWSSYPNKPSRGDVIPNLGGVSPQIPESYLGFGAVGVDERWQPLPLREGL
;
A
#
# COMPACT_ATOMS: atom_id res chain seq x y z
N MET A 1 -33.89 -38.76 33.28
CA MET A 1 -33.58 -37.99 34.51
C MET A 1 -32.23 -37.30 34.28
N GLN A 2 -32.13 -36.19 33.55
CA GLN A 2 -32.41 -34.78 33.92
C GLN A 2 -31.68 -34.29 35.17
N LEU A 3 -30.67 -33.42 34.97
CA LEU A 3 -30.44 -32.11 35.61
C LEU A 3 -29.23 -31.46 34.87
N ARG A 4 -29.43 -30.59 33.87
CA ARG A 4 -29.68 -29.12 33.86
C ARG A 4 -28.55 -28.25 34.43
N TYR A 5 -28.01 -27.45 33.51
CA TYR A 5 -27.14 -26.27 33.60
C TYR A 5 -27.48 -25.28 34.73
N LEU A 6 -26.46 -24.55 35.23
CA LEU A 6 -26.56 -23.10 35.40
C LEU A 6 -25.17 -22.42 35.40
N VAL A 7 -25.03 -21.46 34.48
CA VAL A 7 -23.95 -20.46 34.38
C VAL A 7 -24.30 -19.31 35.33
N LEU A 8 -23.35 -18.86 36.15
CA LEU A 8 -23.54 -17.73 37.05
C LEU A 8 -22.90 -16.48 36.46
N SER A 9 -23.74 -15.60 35.92
CA SER A 9 -23.43 -14.22 35.55
C SER A 9 -23.53 -13.34 36.80
N LEU A 10 -22.45 -12.66 37.19
CA LEU A 10 -22.46 -11.73 38.31
C LEU A 10 -22.80 -10.32 37.83
N ALA A 11 -24.02 -9.87 38.13
CA ALA A 11 -24.44 -8.48 38.02
C ALA A 11 -23.87 -7.67 39.19
N ILE A 12 -23.14 -6.59 38.90
CA ILE A 12 -22.81 -5.57 39.90
C ILE A 12 -23.87 -4.48 39.81
N ALA A 13 -24.64 -4.36 40.89
CA ALA A 13 -25.66 -3.36 41.10
C ALA A 13 -25.05 -1.96 41.18
N THR A 14 -25.60 -1.04 40.38
CA THR A 14 -25.35 0.39 40.42
C THR A 14 -26.16 1.02 41.55
N THR A 15 -25.52 1.34 42.66
CA THR A 15 -26.08 2.28 43.64
C THR A 15 -25.81 3.70 43.16
N GLY A 16 -26.89 4.44 42.93
CA GLY A 16 -26.90 5.81 42.44
C GLY A 16 -26.19 6.79 43.37
N LEU A 17 -25.23 7.50 42.78
CA LEU A 17 -24.87 8.85 43.17
C LEU A 17 -25.12 9.72 41.94
N SER A 18 -26.18 10.51 42.00
CA SER A 18 -26.55 11.51 41.01
C SER A 18 -25.57 12.67 41.08
N PHE A 19 -24.66 12.74 40.10
CA PHE A 19 -23.89 13.95 39.81
C PHE A 19 -24.70 14.86 38.87
N PRO A 20 -24.57 16.19 38.97
CA PRO A 20 -25.23 17.10 38.04
C PRO A 20 -24.70 16.82 36.62
N THR A 21 -25.60 16.42 35.73
CA THR A 21 -25.36 16.39 34.30
C THR A 21 -25.31 17.82 33.80
N ASP A 22 -24.11 18.42 33.78
CA ASP A 22 -23.87 19.52 32.87
C ASP A 22 -24.11 18.98 31.46
N GLY A 23 -25.15 19.51 30.81
CA GLY A 23 -25.48 19.22 29.43
C GLY A 23 -24.44 19.80 28.49
N SER A 24 -23.23 19.23 28.47
CA SER A 24 -22.36 19.37 27.32
C SER A 24 -22.98 18.55 26.21
N ALA A 25 -23.65 19.23 25.28
CA ALA A 25 -24.07 18.64 24.02
C ALA A 25 -22.91 17.83 23.44
N ILE A 26 -23.14 16.55 23.14
CA ILE A 26 -22.19 15.78 22.34
C ILE A 26 -21.96 16.61 21.09
N PRO A 27 -20.72 17.04 20.78
CA PRO A 27 -20.47 17.86 19.61
C PRO A 27 -21.03 17.12 18.40
N ALA A 28 -21.89 17.81 17.64
CA ALA A 28 -22.47 17.25 16.43
C ALA A 28 -21.31 16.81 15.52
N LEU A 29 -21.41 15.59 15.01
CA LEU A 29 -20.41 15.03 14.11
C LEU A 29 -20.22 15.98 12.91
N PRO A 30 -18.98 16.30 12.53
CA PRO A 30 -18.73 17.09 11.34
C PRO A 30 -19.37 16.39 10.15
N GLN A 31 -20.30 17.08 9.49
CA GLN A 31 -20.95 16.49 8.33
C GLN A 31 -19.92 16.40 7.18
N PRO A 32 -19.91 15.32 6.38
CA PRO A 32 -18.95 15.15 5.28
C PRO A 32 -18.79 16.35 4.33
N HIS A 33 -19.88 17.09 4.10
CA HIS A 33 -19.88 18.29 3.25
C HIS A 33 -19.22 19.51 3.91
N GLU A 34 -19.13 19.56 5.24
CA GLU A 34 -18.45 20.64 5.97
C GLU A 34 -16.93 20.46 5.85
N LEU A 35 -16.44 19.22 5.94
CA LEU A 35 -15.03 18.90 5.72
C LEU A 35 -14.58 19.20 4.29
N SER A 36 -15.41 18.87 3.29
CA SER A 36 -15.09 19.21 1.90
C SER A 36 -15.08 20.72 1.66
N ALA A 37 -15.99 21.48 2.29
CA ALA A 37 -16.01 22.94 2.23
C ALA A 37 -14.75 23.56 2.87
N VAL A 38 -14.31 23.05 4.04
CA VAL A 38 -13.08 23.50 4.72
C VAL A 38 -11.83 23.28 3.85
N LEU A 39 -11.81 22.18 3.08
CA LEU A 39 -10.69 21.83 2.19
C LEU A 39 -10.83 22.37 0.78
N ALA A 40 -11.92 23.09 0.47
CA ALA A 40 -12.29 23.54 -0.86
C ALA A 40 -12.26 22.40 -1.91
N ALA A 41 -12.70 21.20 -1.51
CA ALA A 41 -12.65 19.99 -2.31
C ALA A 41 -13.93 19.81 -3.13
N PRO A 42 -13.93 20.00 -4.47
CA PRO A 42 -15.10 19.73 -5.30
C PRO A 42 -15.53 18.26 -5.24
N HIS A 43 -16.85 18.02 -5.18
CA HIS A 43 -17.43 16.68 -5.24
C HIS A 43 -17.37 16.09 -6.65
N ILE A 44 -17.12 14.78 -6.78
CA ILE A 44 -17.29 14.06 -8.04
C ILE A 44 -18.79 13.79 -8.24
N ASP A 45 -19.50 14.68 -8.92
CA ASP A 45 -20.86 14.38 -9.42
C ASP A 45 -20.81 13.71 -10.80
N MET A 46 -21.76 12.82 -11.08
CA MET A 46 -21.93 12.18 -12.39
C MET A 46 -22.23 13.19 -13.51
N GLN A 47 -22.79 14.37 -13.20
CA GLN A 47 -23.25 15.36 -14.19
C GLN A 47 -22.50 16.71 -14.20
N GLY A 48 -21.56 16.96 -13.28
CA GLY A 48 -20.92 18.27 -13.11
C GLY A 48 -19.79 18.59 -14.10
N ALA A 49 -19.76 19.82 -14.60
CA ALA A 49 -18.65 20.36 -15.40
C ALA A 49 -17.37 20.56 -14.56
N ARG A 50 -16.23 20.23 -15.17
CA ARG A 50 -14.90 20.17 -14.57
C ARG A 50 -14.41 21.56 -14.11
N PRO A 51 -13.96 21.76 -12.85
CA PRO A 51 -13.34 23.02 -12.45
C PRO A 51 -11.94 23.19 -13.09
N PRO A 52 -11.52 24.42 -13.41
CA PRO A 52 -10.19 24.69 -13.96
C PRO A 52 -9.11 24.39 -12.91
N SER A 53 -8.11 23.56 -13.28
CA SER A 53 -6.98 23.24 -12.42
C SER A 53 -6.00 24.41 -12.34
N THR A 54 -5.69 24.91 -11.14
CA THR A 54 -4.57 25.85 -10.94
C THR A 54 -3.24 25.07 -10.90
N PRO A 55 -2.26 25.37 -11.77
CA PRO A 55 -0.95 24.71 -11.73
C PRO A 55 -0.26 24.95 -10.37
N GLY A 56 0.18 23.88 -9.71
CA GLY A 56 0.96 23.94 -8.46
C GLY A 56 0.14 23.86 -7.16
N ALA A 57 -1.19 23.79 -7.23
CA ALA A 57 -2.01 23.39 -6.09
C ALA A 57 -2.20 21.87 -6.05
N MET A 58 -2.08 21.28 -4.86
CA MET A 58 -2.55 19.91 -4.65
C MET A 58 -4.07 20.00 -4.58
N ASN A 59 -4.73 19.66 -5.68
CA ASN A 59 -6.19 19.67 -5.73
C ASN A 59 -6.69 18.47 -4.93
N VAL A 60 -7.72 18.71 -4.11
CA VAL A 60 -8.43 17.68 -3.37
C VAL A 60 -9.73 17.41 -4.11
N THR A 61 -10.04 16.15 -4.35
CA THR A 61 -11.30 15.72 -4.95
C THR A 61 -12.09 14.93 -3.92
N TRP A 62 -13.37 15.22 -3.75
CA TRP A 62 -14.20 14.58 -2.73
C TRP A 62 -15.15 13.55 -3.35
N VAL A 63 -15.29 12.41 -2.67
CA VAL A 63 -16.20 11.31 -3.04
C VAL A 63 -16.80 10.68 -1.78
N GLN A 64 -18.06 10.27 -1.83
CA GLN A 64 -18.65 9.49 -0.74
C GLN A 64 -18.28 8.01 -0.87
N ARG A 65 -17.99 7.37 0.26
CA ARG A 65 -17.58 5.95 0.30
C ARG A 65 -18.57 5.03 -0.42
N GLY A 66 -19.87 5.26 -0.27
CA GLY A 66 -20.91 4.46 -0.92
C GLY A 66 -20.90 4.56 -2.45
N GLU A 67 -20.44 5.68 -3.02
CA GLU A 67 -20.38 5.91 -4.47
C GLU A 67 -19.27 5.09 -5.13
N LEU A 68 -18.26 4.65 -4.37
CA LEU A 68 -17.17 3.81 -4.86
C LEU A 68 -17.63 2.39 -5.26
N SER A 69 -18.88 2.04 -4.96
CA SER A 69 -19.53 0.84 -5.53
C SER A 69 -19.73 0.96 -7.05
N SER A 70 -19.84 2.19 -7.59
CA SER A 70 -19.97 2.45 -9.02
C SER A 70 -18.61 2.41 -9.74
N LEU A 71 -18.52 1.58 -10.79
CA LEU A 71 -17.31 1.46 -11.61
C LEU A 71 -16.91 2.81 -12.24
N ASP A 72 -17.87 3.62 -12.68
CA ASP A 72 -17.59 4.92 -13.29
C ASP A 72 -16.94 5.89 -12.30
N VAL A 73 -17.43 5.89 -11.05
CA VAL A 73 -16.83 6.69 -9.97
C VAL A 73 -15.43 6.18 -9.65
N ARG A 74 -15.24 4.86 -9.53
CA ARG A 74 -13.90 4.28 -9.32
C ARG A 74 -12.91 4.66 -10.41
N ASN A 75 -13.34 4.63 -11.67
CA ASN A 75 -12.50 5.00 -12.80
C ASN A 75 -12.12 6.49 -12.76
N ARG A 76 -13.06 7.38 -12.41
CA ARG A 76 -12.79 8.82 -12.24
C ARG A 76 -11.84 9.09 -11.08
N VAL A 77 -12.06 8.48 -9.92
CA VAL A 77 -11.15 8.61 -8.76
C VAL A 77 -9.75 8.12 -9.13
N SER A 78 -9.65 6.99 -9.84
CA SER A 78 -8.37 6.47 -10.33
C SER A 78 -7.66 7.46 -11.25
N ASP A 79 -8.39 8.15 -12.13
CA ASP A 79 -7.84 9.17 -13.03
C ASP A 79 -7.35 10.42 -12.29
N GLU A 80 -8.08 10.87 -11.26
CA GLU A 80 -7.66 12.00 -10.44
C GLU A 80 -6.43 11.66 -9.58
N LEU A 81 -6.37 10.44 -9.03
CA LEU A 81 -5.19 9.93 -8.33
C LEU A 81 -3.97 9.86 -9.26
N GLY A 82 -4.14 9.39 -10.51
CA GLY A 82 -3.09 9.37 -11.53
C GLY A 82 -2.59 10.76 -11.96
N ARG A 83 -3.39 11.81 -11.78
CA ARG A 83 -2.99 13.22 -11.96
C ARG A 83 -2.22 13.78 -10.75
N GLY A 84 -2.07 12.99 -9.69
CA GLY A 84 -1.45 13.40 -8.43
C GLY A 84 -2.35 14.30 -7.59
N HIS A 85 -3.66 14.23 -7.77
CA HIS A 85 -4.63 14.87 -6.87
C HIS A 85 -4.82 14.01 -5.61
N ALA A 86 -5.18 14.65 -4.50
CA ALA A 86 -5.57 13.95 -3.29
C ALA A 86 -7.08 13.65 -3.34
N ILE A 87 -7.50 12.51 -2.80
CA ILE A 87 -8.89 12.05 -2.80
C ILE A 87 -9.39 12.03 -1.36
N LEU A 88 -10.35 12.89 -1.04
CA LEU A 88 -11.08 12.86 0.23
C LEU A 88 -12.23 11.86 0.10
N VAL A 89 -12.20 10.81 0.91
CA VAL A 89 -13.27 9.83 1.01
C VAL A 89 -13.95 9.96 2.36
N THR A 90 -15.27 10.09 2.35
CA THR A 90 -16.09 10.28 3.56
C THR A 90 -17.26 9.33 3.58
N GLY A 91 -17.71 8.90 4.77
CA GLY A 91 -18.98 8.23 4.96
C GLY A 91 -18.95 7.18 6.08
N PRO A 92 -20.07 6.53 6.39
CA PRO A 92 -20.10 5.43 7.33
C PRO A 92 -19.32 4.22 6.80
N ARG A 93 -18.87 3.37 7.71
CA ARG A 93 -18.23 2.10 7.37
C ARG A 93 -19.32 1.05 7.09
N PRO A 94 -19.44 0.48 5.87
CA PRO A 94 -20.27 -0.71 5.69
C PRO A 94 -19.73 -1.87 6.54
N GLU A 95 -20.63 -2.60 7.20
CA GLU A 95 -20.32 -3.70 8.12
C GLU A 95 -19.95 -5.01 7.39
N ASP A 96 -20.47 -5.24 6.18
CA ASP A 96 -20.28 -6.46 5.39
C ASP A 96 -19.37 -6.21 4.17
N ASP A 97 -18.17 -6.78 4.22
CA ASP A 97 -17.09 -6.62 3.23
C ASP A 97 -17.05 -7.78 2.22
N GLU A 98 -17.44 -7.57 0.96
CA GLU A 98 -16.95 -8.43 -0.13
C GLU A 98 -16.16 -7.66 -1.19
N GLU A 99 -16.54 -6.43 -1.56
CA GLU A 99 -15.73 -5.60 -2.47
C GLU A 99 -15.82 -4.11 -2.11
N ASP A 100 -15.05 -3.69 -1.10
CA ASP A 100 -14.89 -2.28 -0.76
C ASP A 100 -14.31 -1.51 -1.97
N GLY A 101 -15.09 -0.55 -2.50
CA GLY A 101 -14.66 0.30 -3.60
C GLY A 101 -13.35 1.05 -3.33
N GLU A 102 -13.02 1.33 -2.05
CA GLU A 102 -11.72 1.88 -1.65
C GLU A 102 -10.56 0.91 -1.90
N SER A 103 -10.68 -0.33 -1.42
CA SER A 103 -9.67 -1.36 -1.65
C SER A 103 -9.49 -1.61 -3.15
N ALA A 104 -10.56 -1.58 -3.94
CA ALA A 104 -10.48 -1.71 -5.40
C ALA A 104 -9.67 -0.60 -6.08
N ILE A 105 -9.74 0.64 -5.59
CA ILE A 105 -9.00 1.78 -6.17
C ILE A 105 -7.59 1.87 -5.61
N PHE A 106 -7.48 1.89 -4.29
CA PHE A 106 -6.25 2.23 -3.58
C PHE A 106 -5.41 1.01 -3.24
N GLY A 107 -5.97 -0.21 -3.29
CA GLY A 107 -5.35 -1.42 -2.76
C GLY A 107 -5.34 -1.46 -1.22
N TYR A 108 -6.02 -0.51 -0.59
CA TYR A 108 -6.01 -0.24 0.83
C TYR A 108 -7.34 0.38 1.26
N ARG A 109 -7.77 0.12 2.50
CA ARG A 109 -8.92 0.78 3.11
C ARG A 109 -8.53 1.36 4.45
N ALA A 110 -8.67 2.67 4.56
CA ALA A 110 -8.47 3.40 5.79
C ALA A 110 -9.55 3.08 6.83
N SER A 111 -9.22 3.18 8.12
CA SER A 111 -10.11 2.76 9.20
C SER A 111 -11.07 3.83 9.73
N GLY A 112 -10.98 5.08 9.25
CA GLY A 112 -11.81 6.19 9.74
C GLY A 112 -12.97 6.56 8.82
N GLU A 113 -13.86 7.39 9.35
CA GLU A 113 -15.04 7.89 8.62
C GLU A 113 -14.66 8.89 7.53
N SER A 114 -13.55 9.60 7.73
CA SER A 114 -12.99 10.54 6.76
C SER A 114 -11.50 10.28 6.58
N SER A 115 -11.09 10.04 5.34
CA SER A 115 -9.72 9.75 4.98
C SER A 115 -9.33 10.47 3.70
N LEU A 116 -8.09 10.96 3.68
CA LEU A 116 -7.52 11.62 2.52
C LEU A 116 -6.41 10.75 1.96
N TYR A 117 -6.56 10.33 0.71
CA TYR A 117 -5.64 9.48 -0.03
C TYR A 117 -4.80 10.31 -0.99
N TRP A 118 -3.52 10.00 -1.09
CA TRP A 118 -2.64 10.57 -2.10
C TRP A 118 -1.63 9.53 -2.56
N ARG A 119 -1.26 9.56 -3.83
CA ARG A 119 -0.18 8.74 -4.36
C ARG A 119 1.04 9.60 -4.59
N SER A 120 2.15 9.26 -3.95
CA SER A 120 3.40 9.98 -4.12
C SER A 120 3.94 9.79 -5.55
N PRO A 121 4.83 10.67 -6.04
CA PRO A 121 5.49 10.47 -7.34
C PRO A 121 6.28 9.16 -7.44
N GLN A 122 6.67 8.59 -6.30
CA GLN A 122 7.34 7.30 -6.20
C GLN A 122 6.36 6.11 -6.16
N GLY A 123 5.05 6.37 -6.20
CA GLY A 123 4.01 5.36 -6.26
C GLY A 123 3.41 4.93 -4.93
N GLN A 124 3.96 5.40 -3.82
CA GLN A 124 3.55 5.05 -2.46
C GLN A 124 2.16 5.61 -2.18
N LEU A 125 1.31 4.82 -1.52
CA LEU A 125 0.03 5.32 -1.04
C LEU A 125 0.22 5.97 0.32
N GLU A 126 -0.06 7.26 0.40
CA GLU A 126 -0.10 8.00 1.65
C GLU A 126 -1.54 8.34 2.02
N VAL A 127 -1.87 8.14 3.28
CA VAL A 127 -3.23 8.32 3.80
C VAL A 127 -3.17 9.08 5.11
N ILE A 128 -4.10 10.01 5.31
CA ILE A 128 -4.41 10.53 6.65
C ILE A 128 -5.86 10.25 6.97
N THR A 129 -6.10 9.80 8.19
CA THR A 129 -7.40 9.39 8.69
C THR A 129 -7.72 10.17 9.94
N VAL A 130 -8.91 10.76 9.98
CA VAL A 130 -9.45 11.40 11.19
C VAL A 130 -10.69 10.63 11.64
N GLY A 131 -10.79 10.41 12.95
CA GLY A 131 -11.95 9.76 13.54
C GLY A 131 -13.09 10.74 13.82
N ALA A 132 -14.28 10.19 14.02
CA ALA A 132 -15.49 10.92 14.40
C ALA A 132 -15.33 11.71 15.72
N GLU A 133 -14.39 11.30 16.56
CA GLU A 133 -14.08 11.90 17.86
C GLU A 133 -13.39 13.27 17.78
N LEU A 134 -12.88 13.66 16.62
CA LEU A 134 -12.16 14.93 16.43
C LEU A 134 -13.14 16.07 16.11
N PRO A 135 -13.04 17.22 16.81
CA PRO A 135 -13.72 18.45 16.41
C PRO A 135 -13.40 18.83 14.95
N LEU A 136 -14.37 19.44 14.25
CA LEU A 136 -14.26 19.79 12.82
C LEU A 136 -13.04 20.67 12.51
N ASP A 137 -12.74 21.62 13.39
CA ASP A 137 -11.61 22.54 13.25
C ASP A 137 -10.26 21.81 13.42
N GLU A 138 -10.17 20.90 14.39
CA GLU A 138 -8.99 20.04 14.58
C GLU A 138 -8.80 19.09 13.39
N ALA A 139 -9.87 18.45 12.92
CA ALA A 139 -9.84 17.56 11.75
C ALA A 139 -9.41 18.32 10.48
N GLY A 140 -9.99 19.51 10.23
CA GLY A 140 -9.63 20.37 9.12
C GLY A 140 -8.19 20.91 9.22
N ALA A 141 -7.69 21.19 10.43
CA ALA A 141 -6.29 21.55 10.64
C ALA A 141 -5.33 20.39 10.35
N ALA A 142 -5.67 19.18 10.80
CA ALA A 142 -4.87 17.97 10.55
C ALA A 142 -4.72 17.69 9.04
N PHE A 143 -5.84 17.72 8.29
CA PHE A 143 -5.81 17.53 6.84
C PHE A 143 -4.98 18.60 6.11
N ARG A 144 -5.13 19.88 6.49
CA ARG A 144 -4.35 20.98 5.89
C ARG A 144 -2.86 20.84 6.17
N ALA A 145 -2.47 20.59 7.42
CA ALA A 145 -1.08 20.38 7.78
C ALA A 145 -0.47 19.20 7.01
N TRP A 146 -1.23 18.11 6.85
CA TRP A 146 -0.81 16.96 6.07
C TRP A 146 -0.61 17.29 4.58
N LEU A 147 -1.58 17.97 3.95
CA LEU A 147 -1.50 18.41 2.56
C LEU A 147 -0.31 19.37 2.31
N GLU A 148 -0.07 20.31 3.23
CA GLU A 148 1.04 21.25 3.15
C GLU A 148 2.40 20.54 3.21
N ALA A 149 2.54 19.57 4.10
CA ALA A 149 3.76 18.76 4.19
C ALA A 149 4.07 18.06 2.85
N ARG A 150 3.06 17.48 2.19
CA ARG A 150 3.25 16.77 0.90
C ARG A 150 3.42 17.72 -0.27
N ARG A 151 2.80 18.91 -0.24
CA ARG A 151 3.04 19.96 -1.24
C ARG A 151 4.51 20.37 -1.26
N ASN A 152 5.14 20.46 -0.09
CA ASN A 152 6.56 20.78 0.03
C ASN A 152 7.43 19.64 -0.54
N THR A 153 7.10 18.38 -0.26
CA THR A 153 7.76 17.21 -0.86
C THR A 153 7.63 17.19 -2.38
N ARG A 154 6.44 17.51 -2.93
CA ARG A 154 6.21 17.60 -4.37
C ARG A 154 7.03 18.73 -5.01
N ARG A 155 7.13 19.90 -4.37
CA ARG A 155 7.96 21.01 -4.87
C ARG A 155 9.45 20.66 -4.88
N ALA A 156 9.93 19.94 -3.87
CA ALA A 156 11.30 19.44 -3.83
C ALA A 156 11.58 18.41 -4.94
N ALA A 157 10.61 17.54 -5.26
CA ALA A 157 10.71 16.58 -6.35
C ALA A 157 10.58 17.20 -7.76
N VAL A 158 9.97 18.39 -7.88
CA VAL A 158 9.68 19.09 -9.15
C VAL A 158 10.62 20.29 -9.39
N ALA A 159 11.74 20.39 -8.65
CA ALA A 159 12.79 21.37 -8.98
C ALA A 159 13.22 21.22 -10.46
N PRO A 160 13.36 22.32 -11.22
CA PRO A 160 13.24 22.29 -12.67
C PRO A 160 14.39 21.50 -13.31
N TRP A 161 14.03 20.40 -13.95
CA TRP A 161 14.77 19.84 -15.08
C TRP A 161 14.81 20.91 -16.17
N GLN A 162 15.88 21.72 -16.21
CA GLN A 162 16.19 22.46 -17.42
C GLN A 162 16.74 21.48 -18.45
N PRO A 163 16.14 21.36 -19.65
CA PRO A 163 16.79 20.66 -20.74
C PRO A 163 18.03 21.46 -21.12
N VAL A 164 19.22 20.91 -20.89
CA VAL A 164 20.44 21.42 -21.52
C VAL A 164 20.31 21.10 -23.01
N ILE A 165 19.78 22.08 -23.76
CA ILE A 165 19.85 22.11 -25.21
C ILE A 165 21.34 22.08 -25.59
N ALA A 166 21.67 21.14 -26.45
CA ALA A 166 23.02 20.89 -26.95
C ALA A 166 23.67 22.17 -27.50
N GLY A 167 24.80 22.55 -26.91
CA GLY A 167 25.77 23.50 -27.47
C GLY A 167 27.15 22.88 -27.40
N ARG A 168 27.74 22.59 -28.57
CA ARG A 168 29.12 22.10 -28.72
C ARG A 168 30.14 23.06 -28.09
N SER A 169 31.05 22.54 -27.26
CA SER A 169 32.45 22.97 -27.27
C SER A 169 33.36 21.84 -26.75
N LEU A 170 34.47 21.65 -27.46
CA LEU A 170 35.56 20.74 -27.11
C LEU A 170 36.34 21.25 -25.89
N GLY A 171 36.85 20.35 -25.03
CA GLY A 171 37.90 20.68 -24.07
C GLY A 171 37.97 19.81 -22.79
N THR A 172 38.88 18.83 -22.80
CA THR A 172 39.75 18.39 -21.68
C THR A 172 39.19 18.08 -20.28
N ALA A 173 39.05 16.77 -20.02
CA ALA A 173 39.60 15.99 -18.90
C ALA A 173 39.61 16.48 -17.43
N ARG A 174 39.10 15.57 -16.57
CA ARG A 174 39.42 15.27 -15.15
C ARG A 174 38.78 16.14 -14.05
N SER A 175 37.77 15.57 -13.39
CA SER A 175 37.92 15.05 -12.02
C SER A 175 36.69 14.26 -11.59
N LEU A 176 36.94 13.19 -10.82
CA LEU A 176 36.00 12.19 -10.33
C LEU A 176 35.04 12.78 -9.29
N GLY A 177 33.75 12.65 -9.56
CA GLY A 177 32.68 12.77 -8.58
C GLY A 177 31.50 11.98 -9.14
N VAL A 178 31.35 10.73 -8.69
CA VAL A 178 30.24 9.86 -9.07
C VAL A 178 28.98 10.41 -8.39
N ALA A 179 28.41 11.46 -8.97
CA ALA A 179 27.00 11.74 -8.83
C ALA A 179 26.28 10.61 -9.58
N ARG A 180 25.80 9.62 -8.81
CA ARG A 180 24.77 8.69 -9.29
C ARG A 180 23.62 9.56 -9.79
N SER A 181 23.56 9.78 -11.10
CA SER A 181 22.35 10.30 -11.71
C SER A 181 21.22 9.39 -11.28
N ALA A 182 20.13 9.96 -10.77
CA ALA A 182 18.87 9.27 -10.59
C ALA A 182 18.44 8.72 -11.95
N GLN A 183 18.92 7.53 -12.26
CA GLN A 183 18.32 6.65 -13.25
C GLN A 183 16.89 6.46 -12.76
N ALA A 184 15.91 6.73 -13.64
CA ALA A 184 14.61 6.09 -13.50
C ALA A 184 14.90 4.61 -13.17
N PRO A 185 14.41 4.08 -12.03
CA PRO A 185 14.78 2.74 -11.63
C PRO A 185 14.41 1.81 -12.78
N SER A 186 15.43 1.14 -13.33
CA SER A 186 15.28 0.11 -14.34
C SER A 186 14.22 -0.88 -13.85
N ALA A 187 13.05 -0.82 -14.47
CA ALA A 187 11.78 -1.27 -13.92
C ALA A 187 11.61 -2.79 -14.03
N GLY A 188 12.43 -3.53 -13.30
CA GLY A 188 12.15 -4.93 -12.99
C GLY A 188 10.88 -5.01 -12.16
N TYR A 189 9.98 -5.95 -12.49
CA TYR A 189 8.80 -6.23 -11.68
C TYR A 189 9.22 -6.68 -10.27
N VAL A 190 8.78 -5.96 -9.24
CA VAL A 190 9.00 -6.30 -7.83
C VAL A 190 7.63 -6.31 -7.16
N PRO A 191 7.13 -7.47 -6.68
CA PRO A 191 5.85 -7.50 -5.98
C PRO A 191 5.98 -6.78 -4.63
N ARG A 192 5.36 -5.61 -4.54
CA ARG A 192 5.49 -4.69 -3.42
C ARG A 192 4.22 -3.88 -3.22
N ILE A 193 3.93 -3.58 -1.95
CA ILE A 193 3.00 -2.54 -1.54
C ILE A 193 3.66 -1.72 -0.45
N GLU A 194 3.51 -0.41 -0.50
CA GLU A 194 3.88 0.50 0.57
C GLU A 194 2.73 1.46 0.89
N ILE A 195 2.32 1.40 2.16
CA ILE A 195 1.26 2.24 2.71
C ILE A 195 1.85 3.04 3.87
N ILE A 196 1.66 4.36 3.82
CA ILE A 196 1.95 5.25 4.94
C ILE A 196 0.62 5.83 5.39
N GLU A 197 0.23 5.59 6.63
CA GLU A 197 -1.03 6.09 7.16
C GLU A 197 -0.82 6.84 8.48
N ASP A 198 -1.33 8.07 8.53
CA ASP A 198 -1.32 8.93 9.70
C ASP A 198 -2.74 8.95 10.31
N ARG A 199 -2.87 8.75 11.63
CA ARG A 199 -4.12 8.96 12.38
C ARG A 199 -3.90 9.92 13.52
N THR A 200 -4.73 10.96 13.56
CA THR A 200 -4.74 11.95 14.65
C THR A 200 -5.84 11.62 15.66
N PHE A 201 -5.61 11.97 16.92
CA PHE A 201 -6.54 11.83 18.04
C PHE A 201 -6.56 13.13 18.87
N ALA A 202 -7.59 13.28 19.71
CA ALA A 202 -7.74 14.44 20.59
C ALA A 202 -6.50 14.68 21.50
N GLY A 203 -6.22 15.93 21.85
CA GLY A 203 -5.04 16.29 22.66
C GLY A 203 -3.71 16.26 21.90
N GLY A 204 -3.76 16.31 20.57
CA GLY A 204 -2.59 16.32 19.69
C GLY A 204 -1.78 15.04 19.76
N ARG A 205 -2.45 13.90 20.01
CA ARG A 205 -1.88 12.55 19.94
C ARG A 205 -2.00 12.05 18.50
N ALA A 206 -1.05 11.25 18.06
CA ALA A 206 -1.08 10.69 16.72
C ALA A 206 -0.41 9.31 16.67
N ILE A 207 -0.86 8.48 15.75
CA ILE A 207 -0.18 7.25 15.36
C ILE A 207 0.13 7.33 13.87
N ARG A 208 1.33 6.93 13.47
CA ARG A 208 1.74 6.77 12.09
C ARG A 208 2.17 5.34 11.85
N HIS A 209 1.61 4.75 10.79
CA HIS A 209 2.02 3.46 10.24
C HIS A 209 2.82 3.69 8.96
N ARG A 210 3.93 2.99 8.82
CA ARG A 210 4.50 2.68 7.51
C ARG A 210 4.54 1.17 7.39
N ILE A 211 3.77 0.64 6.45
CA ILE A 211 3.67 -0.78 6.21
C ILE A 211 4.18 -1.07 4.81
N VAL A 212 5.25 -1.86 4.73
CA VAL A 212 5.83 -2.31 3.48
C VAL A 212 5.60 -3.82 3.41
N VAL A 213 4.95 -4.27 2.34
CA VAL A 213 4.81 -5.69 2.04
C VAL A 213 5.63 -5.99 0.81
N LEU A 214 6.55 -6.94 0.94
CA LEU A 214 7.38 -7.47 -0.14
C LEU A 214 7.04 -8.93 -0.36
N ARG A 215 7.17 -9.43 -1.58
CA ARG A 215 7.19 -10.88 -1.82
C ARG A 215 8.63 -11.34 -2.01
N ASP A 216 9.06 -12.25 -1.14
CA ASP A 216 10.35 -12.91 -1.18
C ASP A 216 10.15 -14.27 -1.86
N VAL A 217 10.73 -14.44 -3.05
CA VAL A 217 10.55 -15.65 -3.86
C VAL A 217 11.89 -16.14 -4.36
N ASP A 218 12.30 -17.30 -3.88
CA ASP A 218 13.47 -18.04 -4.36
C ASP A 218 13.08 -19.48 -4.77
N ALA A 219 14.07 -20.34 -5.01
CA ALA A 219 13.85 -21.73 -5.41
C ALA A 219 13.25 -22.63 -4.30
N SER A 220 13.36 -22.20 -3.05
CA SER A 220 13.00 -22.91 -1.81
C SER A 220 11.93 -22.21 -0.96
N THR A 221 11.72 -20.91 -1.14
CA THR A 221 10.79 -20.09 -0.36
C THR A 221 9.87 -19.25 -1.26
N ASP A 222 8.63 -19.07 -0.82
CA ASP A 222 7.67 -18.11 -1.38
C ASP A 222 6.90 -17.52 -0.20
N ASP A 223 7.42 -16.41 0.32
CA ASP A 223 6.90 -15.70 1.48
C ASP A 223 6.52 -14.27 1.12
N LYS A 224 5.63 -13.69 1.92
CA LYS A 224 5.42 -12.26 2.02
C LYS A 224 6.10 -11.77 3.29
N VAL A 225 6.94 -10.76 3.15
CA VAL A 225 7.59 -10.07 4.27
C VAL A 225 6.85 -8.77 4.52
N VAL A 226 6.29 -8.62 5.72
CA VAL A 226 5.56 -7.43 6.18
C VAL A 226 6.45 -6.68 7.15
N ILE A 227 6.90 -5.48 6.77
CA ILE A 227 7.65 -4.56 7.62
C ILE A 227 6.67 -3.52 8.13
N VAL A 228 6.51 -3.41 9.44
CA VAL A 228 5.66 -2.41 10.09
C VAL A 228 6.53 -1.50 10.93
N THR A 229 6.62 -0.24 10.52
CA THR A 229 7.13 0.86 11.35
C THR A 229 5.94 1.56 11.98
N ALA A 230 5.90 1.53 13.31
CA ALA A 230 4.91 2.24 14.11
C ALA A 230 5.57 3.43 14.79
N GLU A 231 4.97 4.60 14.66
CA GLU A 231 5.33 5.81 15.38
C GLU A 231 4.10 6.31 16.13
N ALA A 232 4.26 6.73 17.38
CA ALA A 232 3.18 7.28 18.18
C ALA A 232 3.65 8.54 18.92
N ASP A 233 3.03 9.67 18.59
CA ASP A 233 3.11 10.89 19.39
C ASP A 233 2.12 10.77 20.53
N GLN A 234 2.62 10.48 21.72
CA GLN A 234 1.82 10.15 22.88
C GLN A 234 2.00 11.17 24.00
N ALA A 235 0.88 11.60 24.56
CA ALA A 235 0.82 12.47 25.73
C ALA A 235 -0.19 11.91 26.74
N PRO A 236 0.11 12.00 28.05
CA PRO A 236 -0.87 11.67 29.07
C PRO A 236 -2.05 12.65 29.06
N SER A 237 -3.22 12.18 29.50
CA SER A 237 -4.42 13.01 29.63
C SER A 237 -4.31 14.03 30.77
N LYS A 238 -3.48 13.73 31.77
CA LYS A 238 -3.14 14.61 32.90
C LYS A 238 -1.62 14.69 33.01
N ASN A 239 -1.10 15.92 33.05
CA ASN A 239 0.34 16.16 33.15
C ASN A 239 0.62 17.43 33.96
N GLY A 240 1.70 17.39 34.74
CA GLY A 240 2.18 18.55 35.49
C GLY A 240 1.65 18.60 36.92
N ALA A 241 1.80 19.76 37.54
CA ALA A 241 1.54 19.93 38.97
C ALA A 241 0.06 20.28 39.20
N LEU A 242 -0.54 19.71 40.24
CA LEU A 242 -1.88 20.07 40.70
C LEU A 242 -1.79 20.99 41.92
N TRP A 243 -2.36 22.18 41.79
CA TRP A 243 -2.45 23.16 42.87
C TRP A 243 -3.89 23.61 43.04
N ASN A 244 -4.46 23.42 44.24
CA ASN A 244 -5.83 23.80 44.58
C ASN A 244 -6.87 23.33 43.53
N GLY A 245 -6.76 22.07 43.09
CA GLY A 245 -7.67 21.47 42.11
C GLY A 245 -7.45 21.90 40.65
N LYS A 246 -6.45 22.76 40.37
CA LYS A 246 -6.11 23.21 39.02
C LYS A 246 -4.79 22.61 38.55
N PHE A 247 -4.80 22.05 37.34
CA PHE A 247 -3.57 21.58 36.69
C PHE A 247 -2.74 22.76 36.17
N LEU A 248 -1.46 22.71 36.46
CA LEU A 248 -0.43 23.63 36.03
C LEU A 248 0.56 22.88 35.14
N SER A 249 0.61 23.25 33.87
CA SER A 249 1.61 22.70 32.92
C SER A 249 3.04 23.08 33.31
N GLN A 250 3.20 24.20 33.99
CA GLN A 250 4.44 24.68 34.59
C GLN A 250 4.14 25.27 35.97
N GLY A 251 4.99 24.97 36.94
CA GLY A 251 4.86 25.45 38.31
C GLY A 251 5.05 24.36 39.36
N LYS A 252 4.50 24.64 40.55
CA LYS A 252 4.59 23.80 41.76
C LYS A 252 3.20 23.43 42.27
N GLY A 253 3.07 22.25 42.86
CA GLY A 253 1.80 21.67 43.33
C GLY A 253 2.03 20.68 44.46
N TYR A 254 0.95 20.26 45.12
CA TYR A 254 1.01 19.16 46.10
C TYR A 254 1.10 17.79 45.40
N GLN A 255 0.43 17.67 44.26
CA GLN A 255 0.49 16.48 43.44
C GLN A 255 1.22 16.77 42.12
N LEU A 256 2.00 15.80 41.64
CA LEU A 256 2.63 15.86 40.33
C LEU A 256 2.29 14.60 39.53
N PHE A 257 1.73 14.80 38.35
CA PHE A 257 1.33 13.74 37.44
C PHE A 257 2.35 13.60 36.31
N ILE A 258 3.02 12.46 36.25
CA ILE A 258 3.94 12.12 35.18
C ILE A 258 3.65 10.71 34.64
N PRO A 259 4.07 10.37 33.41
CA PRO A 259 4.03 9.01 32.89
C PRO A 259 4.95 8.08 33.71
N ASP A 260 4.38 7.05 34.32
CA ASP A 260 5.12 5.92 34.87
C ASP A 260 5.78 5.10 33.76
N ARG A 261 5.03 4.85 32.69
CA ARG A 261 5.51 4.15 31.50
C ARG A 261 4.66 4.49 30.30
N TYR A 262 5.30 4.44 29.14
CA TYR A 262 4.64 4.37 27.85
C TYR A 262 4.64 2.93 27.34
N VAL A 263 3.62 2.55 26.58
CA VAL A 263 3.62 1.27 25.86
C VAL A 263 3.20 1.53 24.42
N LEU A 264 4.06 1.16 23.48
CA LEU A 264 3.75 1.06 22.06
C LEU A 264 3.58 -0.42 21.71
N THR A 265 2.44 -0.78 21.15
CA THR A 265 2.12 -2.15 20.77
C THR A 265 1.89 -2.21 19.28
N THR A 266 2.52 -3.15 18.58
CA THR A 266 2.17 -3.54 17.20
C THR A 266 1.66 -4.97 17.19
N GLN A 267 0.48 -5.19 16.63
CA GLN A 267 -0.18 -6.49 16.54
C GLN A 267 -0.58 -6.79 15.10
N LEU A 268 -0.32 -8.01 14.64
CA LEU A 268 -0.79 -8.52 13.36
C LEU A 268 -1.80 -9.67 13.58
N ALA A 269 -2.87 -9.66 12.79
CA ALA A 269 -3.92 -10.68 12.80
C ALA A 269 -4.52 -10.88 11.41
N GLY A 270 -4.84 -12.12 11.04
CA GLY A 270 -5.61 -12.42 9.83
C GLY A 270 -7.09 -12.08 10.03
N VAL A 271 -7.75 -11.61 8.97
CA VAL A 271 -9.18 -11.29 9.01
C VAL A 271 -9.98 -12.50 8.54
N GLY A 272 -10.89 -13.00 9.38
CA GLY A 272 -11.77 -14.12 9.03
C GLY A 272 -11.08 -15.49 8.94
N ALA A 273 -9.74 -15.55 9.05
CA ALA A 273 -8.96 -16.78 9.03
C ALA A 273 -7.66 -16.63 9.83
N THR A 274 -7.17 -17.75 10.37
CA THR A 274 -5.84 -17.82 11.00
C THR A 274 -4.77 -17.73 9.93
N VAL A 275 -3.80 -16.85 10.15
CA VAL A 275 -2.61 -16.70 9.30
C VAL A 275 -1.38 -17.18 10.08
N PRO A 276 -0.53 -18.04 9.51
CA PRO A 276 0.73 -18.42 10.14
C PRO A 276 1.70 -17.24 10.05
N LEU A 277 1.72 -16.42 11.12
CA LEU A 277 2.59 -15.26 11.29
C LEU A 277 3.85 -15.64 12.07
N THR A 278 5.00 -15.35 11.49
CA THR A 278 6.30 -15.49 12.15
C THR A 278 6.93 -14.11 12.33
N LEU A 279 7.27 -13.75 13.58
CA LEU A 279 8.08 -12.56 13.86
C LEU A 279 9.54 -12.87 13.56
N GLU A 280 10.12 -12.20 12.58
CA GLU A 280 11.50 -12.40 12.17
C GLU A 280 12.44 -11.45 12.92
N ASN A 281 12.10 -10.16 12.97
CA ASN A 281 12.90 -9.16 13.66
C ASN A 281 12.04 -8.02 14.23
N TYR A 282 12.59 -7.25 15.17
CA TYR A 282 11.98 -6.07 15.73
C TYR A 282 13.03 -5.15 16.38
N GLU A 283 12.85 -3.84 16.33
CA GLU A 283 13.70 -2.86 17.01
C GLU A 283 12.85 -1.72 17.60
N PRO A 284 13.30 -1.06 18.68
CA PRO A 284 14.50 -1.37 19.48
C PRO A 284 14.37 -2.65 20.32
N LYS A 285 15.50 -3.31 20.62
CA LYS A 285 15.58 -4.38 21.64
C LYS A 285 15.59 -3.81 23.07
N THR A 286 15.30 -4.67 24.04
CA THR A 286 15.47 -4.37 25.48
C THR A 286 16.92 -4.01 25.79
N ASP A 287 17.14 -2.89 26.45
CA ASP A 287 18.49 -2.39 26.74
C ASP A 287 18.72 -1.84 28.15
N GLY A 288 17.69 -1.63 28.97
CA GLY A 288 17.80 -1.23 30.39
C GLY A 288 18.43 0.15 30.68
N ALA A 289 19.03 0.81 29.68
CA ALA A 289 19.64 2.13 29.83
C ALA A 289 18.58 3.23 29.84
N SER A 290 18.62 4.12 30.84
CA SER A 290 17.64 5.21 31.00
C SER A 290 17.98 6.50 30.23
N GLU A 291 19.19 6.61 29.71
CA GLU A 291 19.62 7.73 28.86
C GLU A 291 20.32 7.19 27.61
N ARG A 292 19.69 7.33 26.44
CA ARG A 292 20.21 6.75 25.19
C ARG A 292 19.70 7.48 23.94
N ASN A 293 20.57 7.64 22.95
CA ASN A 293 20.15 7.90 21.58
C ASN A 293 20.01 6.56 20.84
N ILE A 294 18.78 6.23 20.46
CA ILE A 294 18.46 5.05 19.66
C ILE A 294 18.59 5.44 18.19
N GLN A 295 19.34 4.63 17.45
CA GLN A 295 19.46 4.69 16.00
C GLN A 295 19.68 3.27 15.49
N GLU A 296 18.60 2.51 15.41
CA GLU A 296 18.62 1.12 14.98
C GLU A 296 18.13 1.00 13.55
N THR A 297 18.75 0.13 12.77
CA THR A 297 18.37 -0.11 11.37
C THR A 297 18.05 -1.58 11.19
N VAL A 298 16.87 -1.86 10.65
CA VAL A 298 16.48 -3.19 10.19
C VAL A 298 16.68 -3.25 8.69
N THR A 299 17.51 -4.19 8.28
CA THR A 299 17.76 -4.51 6.87
C THR A 299 17.05 -5.81 6.52
N VAL A 300 16.09 -5.74 5.61
CA VAL A 300 15.42 -6.91 5.05
C VAL A 300 15.98 -7.15 3.66
N ARG A 301 16.39 -8.38 3.40
CA ARG A 301 16.82 -8.78 2.07
C ARG A 301 15.76 -9.69 1.48
N THR A 302 15.21 -9.28 0.35
CA THR A 302 14.24 -10.07 -0.41
C THR A 302 14.84 -10.38 -1.77
N THR A 303 14.70 -11.62 -2.19
CA THR A 303 15.09 -12.02 -3.54
C THR A 303 13.85 -11.94 -4.44
N THR A 304 14.03 -11.33 -5.61
CA THR A 304 13.03 -11.39 -6.67
C THR A 304 13.74 -11.74 -7.96
N SER A 305 13.41 -12.89 -8.53
CA SER A 305 14.07 -13.37 -9.74
C SER A 305 13.18 -13.23 -10.98
N ALA A 306 13.80 -12.87 -12.11
CA ALA A 306 13.13 -12.70 -13.40
C ALA A 306 13.66 -13.75 -14.39
N GLY A 307 12.75 -14.35 -15.17
CA GLY A 307 13.06 -15.52 -16.01
C GLY A 307 13.70 -15.28 -17.35
N ALA A 308 13.87 -14.02 -17.70
CA ALA A 308 14.63 -13.64 -18.88
C ALA A 308 15.98 -13.10 -18.40
N ASN A 309 17.05 -13.45 -19.12
CA ASN A 309 18.36 -12.84 -18.94
C ASN A 309 18.17 -11.31 -18.93
N PHE A 310 18.74 -10.61 -17.95
CA PHE A 310 18.63 -9.17 -17.78
C PHE A 310 18.97 -8.40 -19.06
N GLU A 311 19.90 -8.91 -19.86
CA GLU A 311 20.26 -8.39 -21.18
C GLU A 311 19.08 -8.40 -22.16
N ILE A 312 18.25 -9.46 -22.14
CA ILE A 312 17.05 -9.57 -22.96
C ILE A 312 16.01 -8.54 -22.51
N LEU A 313 15.75 -8.43 -21.21
CA LEU A 313 14.79 -7.45 -20.67
C LEU A 313 15.19 -6.01 -21.02
N ASN A 314 16.46 -5.66 -20.84
CA ASN A 314 16.98 -4.35 -21.23
C ASN A 314 16.92 -4.13 -22.76
N GLY A 315 17.23 -5.16 -23.55
CA GLY A 315 17.14 -5.11 -25.00
C GLY A 315 15.71 -4.87 -25.48
N LEU A 316 14.72 -5.48 -24.82
CA LEU A 316 13.30 -5.27 -25.09
C LEU A 316 12.86 -3.84 -24.71
N GLU A 317 13.30 -3.34 -23.56
CA GLU A 317 13.01 -1.97 -23.12
C GLU A 317 13.58 -0.93 -24.10
N LYS A 318 14.83 -1.08 -24.53
CA LYS A 318 15.46 -0.20 -25.53
C LYS A 318 14.76 -0.17 -26.89
N ASN A 319 14.01 -1.22 -27.21
CA ASN A 319 13.26 -1.37 -28.46
C ASN A 319 11.77 -1.04 -28.30
N ASP A 320 11.35 -0.41 -27.19
CA ASP A 320 9.95 -0.12 -26.88
C ASP A 320 9.06 -1.36 -27.03
N ALA A 321 9.54 -2.51 -26.57
CA ALA A 321 8.82 -3.78 -26.61
C ALA A 321 8.29 -4.14 -25.20
N PRO A 322 7.00 -3.87 -24.90
CA PRO A 322 6.42 -4.21 -23.61
C PRO A 322 6.50 -5.71 -23.38
N HIS A 323 7.04 -6.12 -22.24
CA HIS A 323 7.30 -7.52 -21.90
C HIS A 323 6.52 -8.02 -20.67
N LEU A 324 6.09 -7.13 -19.77
CA LEU A 324 5.31 -7.55 -18.61
C LEU A 324 3.98 -8.20 -19.02
N GLY A 325 3.73 -9.36 -18.44
CA GLY A 325 2.59 -10.20 -18.77
C GLY A 325 2.71 -10.91 -20.12
N LYS A 326 3.76 -10.69 -20.92
CA LYS A 326 4.01 -11.40 -22.20
C LYS A 326 5.00 -12.55 -22.10
N ILE A 327 5.85 -12.50 -21.07
CA ILE A 327 6.79 -13.55 -20.70
C ILE A 327 6.56 -13.90 -19.24
N ALA A 328 6.58 -15.19 -18.93
CA ALA A 328 6.57 -15.64 -17.55
C ALA A 328 7.92 -15.35 -16.90
N LEU A 329 7.91 -14.91 -15.65
CA LEU A 329 9.13 -14.70 -14.88
C LEU A 329 9.51 -16.03 -14.22
N ASP A 330 10.52 -16.71 -14.75
CA ASP A 330 11.26 -17.82 -14.14
C ASP A 330 12.24 -17.34 -13.05
N PHE A 331 12.21 -18.00 -11.90
CA PHE A 331 12.84 -17.51 -10.68
C PHE A 331 14.26 -18.10 -10.48
N ARG A 332 15.08 -18.11 -11.54
CA ARG A 332 16.43 -18.75 -11.54
C ARG A 332 17.61 -17.78 -11.38
N TYR A 333 17.37 -16.48 -11.56
CA TYR A 333 18.41 -15.44 -11.44
C TYR A 333 18.10 -14.52 -10.28
N GLU A 334 18.87 -14.62 -9.20
CA GLU A 334 18.69 -13.86 -7.96
C GLU A 334 19.02 -12.38 -8.17
N LYS A 335 18.00 -11.52 -8.09
CA LYS A 335 18.21 -10.09 -7.80
C LYS A 335 17.89 -9.89 -6.32
N GLU A 336 18.94 -9.73 -5.52
CA GLU A 336 18.81 -9.36 -4.11
C GLU A 336 18.37 -7.89 -4.04
N ARG A 337 17.24 -7.65 -3.38
CA ARG A 337 16.78 -6.33 -3.00
C ARG A 337 16.98 -6.18 -1.50
N VAL A 338 17.58 -5.06 -1.13
CA VAL A 338 17.79 -4.69 0.26
C VAL A 338 16.83 -3.54 0.58
N GLU A 339 15.90 -3.79 1.50
CA GLU A 339 15.01 -2.77 2.05
C GLU A 339 15.50 -2.43 3.45
N GLU A 340 15.81 -1.16 3.71
CA GLU A 340 16.30 -0.69 4.99
C GLU A 340 15.28 0.25 5.63
N THR A 341 15.00 0.02 6.90
CA THR A 341 14.14 0.88 7.72
C THR A 341 14.83 1.14 9.04
N SER A 342 14.96 2.41 9.41
CA SER A 342 15.56 2.80 10.67
C SER A 342 14.52 3.36 11.65
N VAL A 343 14.81 3.15 12.93
CA VAL A 343 14.12 3.77 14.06
C VAL A 343 15.14 4.65 14.78
N SER A 344 14.76 5.91 14.99
CA SER A 344 15.57 6.82 15.80
C SER A 344 14.71 7.61 16.78
N MET A 345 15.16 7.64 18.03
CA MET A 345 14.56 8.39 19.14
C MET A 345 15.61 8.68 20.22
N THR A 346 15.36 9.67 21.08
CA THR A 346 16.19 9.94 22.25
C THR A 346 15.41 9.65 23.51
N LEU A 347 15.99 8.82 24.37
CA LEU A 347 15.47 8.49 25.69
C LEU A 347 16.23 9.26 26.76
N LYS A 348 15.48 9.81 27.70
CA LYS A 348 16.00 10.38 28.93
C LYS A 348 15.06 10.04 30.07
N ASP A 349 15.60 9.47 31.14
CA ASP A 349 14.89 8.97 32.31
C ASP A 349 13.92 7.81 32.03
N TYR A 350 14.00 7.20 30.86
CA TYR A 350 13.20 6.03 30.45
C TYR A 350 14.10 5.01 29.76
N SER A 351 13.85 3.73 29.98
CA SER A 351 14.52 2.63 29.26
C SER A 351 13.61 1.99 28.22
N VAL A 352 14.09 0.98 27.48
CA VAL A 352 13.26 0.14 26.62
C VAL A 352 13.20 -1.29 27.13
N GLU A 353 11.99 -1.84 27.19
CA GLU A 353 11.71 -3.26 27.32
C GLU A 353 10.84 -3.74 26.15
N ALA A 354 11.37 -4.62 25.32
CA ALA A 354 10.64 -5.22 24.21
C ALA A 354 10.12 -6.61 24.61
N LEU A 355 8.81 -6.82 24.46
CA LEU A 355 8.12 -8.07 24.81
C LEU A 355 7.38 -8.61 23.58
N THR A 356 7.51 -9.91 23.31
CA THR A 356 6.77 -10.57 22.24
C THR A 356 5.66 -11.43 22.85
N ARG A 357 4.47 -11.39 22.27
CA ARG A 357 3.31 -12.17 22.72
C ARG A 357 2.69 -12.93 21.57
N VAL A 358 2.33 -14.16 21.89
CA VAL A 358 1.69 -15.13 20.99
C VAL A 358 0.34 -15.45 21.60
N ARG A 359 -0.75 -15.12 20.90
CA ARG A 359 -2.09 -15.67 21.15
C ARG A 359 -2.54 -16.42 19.90
N GLU A 360 -3.51 -17.33 20.02
CA GLU A 360 -3.85 -18.36 19.00
C GLU A 360 -3.82 -17.85 17.55
N HIS A 361 -4.31 -16.63 17.28
CA HIS A 361 -4.40 -16.06 15.92
C HIS A 361 -3.76 -14.68 15.78
N THR A 362 -3.03 -14.23 16.80
CA THR A 362 -2.45 -12.89 16.84
C THR A 362 -1.03 -12.94 17.36
N ARG A 363 -0.15 -12.19 16.72
CA ARG A 363 1.21 -11.97 17.21
C ARG A 363 1.40 -10.50 17.52
N THR A 364 2.13 -10.21 18.59
CA THR A 364 2.28 -8.86 19.11
C THR A 364 3.71 -8.61 19.54
N VAL A 365 4.20 -7.40 19.29
CA VAL A 365 5.40 -6.83 19.90
C VAL A 365 4.98 -5.61 20.70
N ASP A 366 5.38 -5.56 21.97
CA ASP A 366 5.22 -4.39 22.83
C ASP A 366 6.59 -3.80 23.13
N TRP A 367 6.74 -2.50 22.92
CA TRP A 367 7.83 -1.70 23.46
C TRP A 367 7.30 -0.92 24.65
N VAL A 368 7.73 -1.33 25.84
CA VAL A 368 7.46 -0.66 27.10
C VAL A 368 8.60 0.28 27.40
N PHE A 369 8.29 1.53 27.70
CA PHE A 369 9.26 2.54 28.10
C PHE A 369 9.00 2.92 29.55
N PRO A 370 9.55 2.19 30.53
CA PRO A 370 9.32 2.48 31.94
C PRO A 370 10.21 3.63 32.42
N LEU A 371 9.69 4.42 33.36
CA LEU A 371 10.44 5.45 34.05
C LEU A 371 11.59 4.81 34.85
N ALA A 372 12.75 5.45 34.84
CA ALA A 372 13.93 4.98 35.56
C ALA A 372 13.63 4.77 37.05
N GLN A 373 14.11 3.64 37.58
CA GLN A 373 13.75 3.15 38.92
C GLN A 373 14.18 4.13 40.03
N ASP A 374 15.30 4.83 39.87
CA ASP A 374 15.85 5.82 40.79
C ASP A 374 14.99 7.10 40.88
N ILE A 375 14.19 7.37 39.85
CA ILE A 375 13.18 8.43 39.84
C ILE A 375 11.87 7.87 40.39
N ALA A 376 11.41 6.76 39.82
CA ALA A 376 10.11 6.16 40.11
C ALA A 376 9.91 5.78 41.58
N SER A 377 10.99 5.39 42.27
CA SER A 377 10.96 4.98 43.68
C SER A 377 11.23 6.11 44.68
N LYS A 378 11.66 7.30 44.20
CA LYS A 378 12.11 8.39 45.07
C LYS A 378 11.03 9.47 45.20
N ILE A 379 10.33 9.47 46.33
CA ILE A 379 9.16 10.35 46.56
C ILE A 379 9.48 11.84 46.52
N ASP A 380 10.67 12.22 47.00
CA ASP A 380 11.17 13.59 47.07
C ASP A 380 11.91 14.04 45.79
N TYR A 381 11.91 13.21 44.74
CA TYR A 381 12.67 13.51 43.52
C TYR A 381 12.27 14.85 42.88
N PHE A 382 10.97 15.16 42.89
CA PHE A 382 10.43 16.40 42.31
C PHE A 382 10.21 17.51 43.34
N GLU A 383 10.62 17.31 44.59
CA GLU A 383 10.46 18.30 45.63
C GLU A 383 11.29 19.56 45.33
N ASP A 384 10.65 20.71 45.48
CA ASP A 384 11.23 22.03 45.22
C ASP A 384 10.56 23.05 46.14
N GLY A 385 10.99 23.03 47.40
CA GLY A 385 10.57 23.95 48.45
C GLY A 385 9.36 23.46 49.26
N HIS A 386 9.01 24.25 50.27
CA HIS A 386 7.92 23.97 51.20
C HIS A 386 7.00 25.18 51.34
N ASN A 387 5.76 24.92 51.75
CA ASN A 387 4.87 25.93 52.31
C ASN A 387 4.30 25.46 53.65
N ILE A 388 3.34 26.24 54.20
CA ILE A 388 2.72 25.95 55.50
C ILE A 388 2.00 24.59 55.58
N HIS A 389 1.70 23.96 54.44
CA HIS A 389 1.00 22.68 54.35
C HIS A 389 1.92 21.51 53.96
N GLY A 390 3.17 21.75 53.57
CA GLY A 390 4.13 20.67 53.26
C GLY A 390 5.07 20.96 52.10
N ALA A 391 5.79 19.93 51.68
CA ALA A 391 6.64 19.92 50.49
C ALA A 391 5.84 20.18 49.21
N LEU A 392 6.48 20.81 48.22
CA LEU A 392 5.88 21.09 46.92
C LEU A 392 6.62 20.35 45.82
N ASN A 393 5.88 19.61 45.01
CA ASN A 393 6.38 18.97 43.80
C ASN A 393 6.41 19.97 42.65
N SER A 394 7.50 19.97 41.89
CA SER A 394 7.76 20.95 40.84
C SER A 394 7.99 20.30 39.49
N THR A 395 7.44 20.93 38.46
CA THR A 395 7.59 20.50 37.06
C THR A 395 8.98 20.81 36.47
N THR A 396 9.86 21.51 37.22
CA THR A 396 11.18 21.96 36.73
C THR A 396 12.11 20.80 36.36
N ARG A 397 12.05 19.69 37.10
CA ARG A 397 12.86 18.49 36.83
C ARG A 397 12.24 17.55 35.79
N MET A 398 11.05 17.86 35.27
CA MET A 398 10.41 17.00 34.26
C MET A 398 11.13 17.07 32.92
N THR A 399 11.54 15.92 32.41
CA THR A 399 12.10 15.82 31.05
C THR A 399 11.02 15.91 29.98
N PRO A 400 11.40 16.13 28.70
CA PRO A 400 10.44 16.13 27.60
C PRO A 400 9.57 14.86 27.57
N MET A 401 10.17 13.67 27.77
CA MET A 401 9.42 12.40 27.79
C MET A 401 8.43 12.29 28.95
N MET A 402 8.66 12.96 30.08
CA MET A 402 7.66 13.05 31.16
C MET A 402 6.46 13.93 30.80
N ARG A 403 6.50 14.64 29.67
CA ARG A 403 5.41 15.51 29.17
C ARG A 403 4.74 14.93 27.94
N ARG A 404 5.55 14.44 27.01
CA ARG A 404 5.13 13.85 25.73
C ARG A 404 6.26 12.98 25.20
N ALA A 405 5.93 11.82 24.66
CA ALA A 405 6.89 10.93 24.04
C ALA A 405 6.56 10.73 22.56
N ASN A 406 7.58 10.71 21.72
CA ASN A 406 7.49 10.18 20.36
C ASN A 406 8.07 8.77 20.41
N LEU A 407 7.17 7.78 20.43
CA LEU A 407 7.50 6.36 20.54
C LEU A 407 7.65 5.80 19.14
N ARG A 408 8.66 4.96 18.90
CA ARG A 408 8.87 4.32 17.60
C ARG A 408 9.27 2.86 17.76
N GLY A 409 8.77 2.03 16.86
CA GLY A 409 9.14 0.62 16.78
C GLY A 409 9.06 0.14 15.35
N VAL A 410 9.89 -0.84 15.00
CA VAL A 410 9.82 -1.55 13.73
C VAL A 410 9.72 -3.04 14.01
N SER A 411 8.88 -3.74 13.23
CA SER A 411 8.74 -5.19 13.32
C SER A 411 8.66 -5.78 11.91
N VAL A 412 9.28 -6.95 11.73
CA VAL A 412 9.34 -7.68 10.45
C VAL A 412 8.69 -9.04 10.63
N TRP A 413 7.75 -9.35 9.77
CA TRP A 413 6.92 -10.54 9.85
C TRP A 413 6.95 -11.32 8.54
N ARG A 414 6.98 -12.65 8.61
CA ARG A 414 6.82 -13.54 7.47
C ARG A 414 5.45 -14.20 7.47
N ILE A 415 4.87 -14.30 6.28
CA ILE A 415 3.58 -14.93 5.98
C ILE A 415 3.78 -15.77 4.71
N PRO A 416 3.18 -16.97 4.57
CA PRO A 416 3.26 -17.73 3.32
C PRO A 416 2.77 -16.91 2.12
N GLY A 417 3.51 -16.95 1.02
CA GLY A 417 3.20 -16.22 -0.21
C GLY A 417 1.87 -16.61 -0.85
N SER A 418 1.39 -17.82 -0.56
CA SER A 418 0.08 -18.35 -0.97
C SER A 418 -1.10 -17.75 -0.22
N TYR A 419 -0.89 -17.05 0.91
CA TYR A 419 -1.98 -16.41 1.65
C TYR A 419 -2.49 -15.17 0.90
N GLU A 420 -3.73 -15.21 0.42
CA GLU A 420 -4.38 -14.11 -0.32
C GLU A 420 -5.45 -13.38 0.51
N GLY A 421 -5.53 -13.67 1.81
CA GLY A 421 -6.49 -13.03 2.71
C GLY A 421 -6.08 -11.63 3.15
N ARG A 422 -6.91 -11.00 3.97
CA ARG A 422 -6.61 -9.69 4.55
C ARG A 422 -5.85 -9.82 5.86
N LEU A 423 -5.05 -8.81 6.18
CA LEU A 423 -4.25 -8.69 7.40
C LEU A 423 -4.58 -7.37 8.09
N ASP A 424 -4.94 -7.45 9.37
CA ASP A 424 -5.10 -6.30 10.25
C ASP A 424 -3.78 -6.02 10.98
N VAL A 425 -3.25 -4.82 10.80
CA VAL A 425 -2.09 -4.27 11.50
C VAL A 425 -2.60 -3.25 12.50
N THR A 426 -2.57 -3.61 13.78
CA THR A 426 -3.05 -2.75 14.87
C THR A 426 -1.88 -2.19 15.65
N THR A 427 -1.78 -0.87 15.74
CA THR A 427 -0.92 -0.19 16.70
C THR A 427 -1.73 0.40 17.82
N GLN A 428 -1.26 0.24 19.04
CA GLN A 428 -1.84 0.86 20.22
C GLN A 428 -0.75 1.59 21.00
N ALA A 429 -1.04 2.81 21.44
CA ALA A 429 -0.19 3.52 22.39
C ALA A 429 -0.96 3.79 23.68
N THR A 430 -0.34 3.49 24.82
CA THR A 430 -0.93 3.73 26.16
C THR A 430 0.06 4.38 27.09
N VAL A 431 -0.49 5.01 28.14
CA VAL A 431 0.26 5.60 29.24
C VAL A 431 -0.26 5.02 30.53
N ALA A 432 0.64 4.70 31.46
CA ALA A 432 0.30 4.61 32.87
C ALA A 432 0.84 5.86 33.57
N LEU A 433 0.03 6.45 34.45
CA LEU A 433 0.44 7.60 35.25
C LEU A 433 1.03 7.16 36.57
N ARG A 434 2.00 7.95 37.02
CA ARG A 434 2.53 8.00 38.37
C ARG A 434 2.15 9.35 38.99
N VAL A 435 1.68 9.32 40.23
CA VAL A 435 1.29 10.51 40.99
C VAL A 435 2.18 10.61 42.20
N TYR A 436 2.98 11.67 42.30
CA TYR A 436 3.73 12.01 43.51
C TYR A 436 2.84 12.93 44.34
N ASP A 437 2.43 12.49 45.52
CA ASP A 437 1.60 13.28 46.45
C ASP A 437 2.41 13.62 47.69
N SER A 438 2.78 14.90 47.82
CA SER A 438 3.58 15.38 48.96
C SER A 438 2.77 15.58 50.23
N LEU A 439 1.44 15.63 50.17
CA LEU A 439 0.58 15.75 51.35
C LEU A 439 0.33 14.38 51.99
N ALA A 440 0.14 13.36 51.16
CA ALA A 440 -0.09 11.99 51.60
C ALA A 440 1.22 11.20 51.80
N GLU A 441 2.34 11.75 51.34
CA GLU A 441 3.63 11.04 51.24
C GLU A 441 3.48 9.69 50.51
N THR A 442 2.71 9.69 49.42
CA THR A 442 2.50 8.50 48.58
C THR A 442 3.00 8.69 47.15
N VAL A 443 3.28 7.56 46.52
CA VAL A 443 3.48 7.48 45.07
C VAL A 443 2.51 6.44 44.50
N ASP A 444 1.45 6.94 43.86
CA ASP A 444 0.41 6.09 43.27
C ASP A 444 0.67 5.83 41.79
N ARG A 445 0.16 4.71 41.29
CA ARG A 445 0.26 4.33 39.87
C ARG A 445 -1.06 3.80 39.33
N GLY A 446 -1.37 4.12 38.09
CA GLY A 446 -2.59 3.64 37.45
C GLY A 446 -2.62 3.84 35.93
N PRO A 447 -3.49 3.11 35.21
CA PRO A 447 -3.65 3.32 33.77
C PRO A 447 -4.25 4.69 33.48
N ASP A 448 -3.77 5.34 32.41
CA ASP A 448 -4.39 6.55 31.87
C ASP A 448 -5.38 6.18 30.76
N ALA A 449 -6.62 5.87 31.17
CA ALA A 449 -7.67 5.49 30.21
C ALA A 449 -7.93 6.59 29.17
N GLY A 450 -7.78 7.87 29.54
CA GLY A 450 -7.99 9.00 28.64
C GLY A 450 -6.87 9.16 27.61
N ALA A 451 -5.68 8.62 27.85
CA ALA A 451 -4.54 8.69 26.93
C ALA A 451 -4.49 7.53 25.92
N ARG A 452 -5.24 6.45 26.12
CA ARG A 452 -5.22 5.29 25.22
C ARG A 452 -5.64 5.66 23.80
N VAL A 453 -4.78 5.37 22.84
CA VAL A 453 -5.07 5.51 21.41
C VAL A 453 -4.77 4.19 20.71
N ALA A 454 -5.61 3.82 19.75
CA ALA A 454 -5.46 2.60 18.98
C ALA A 454 -5.85 2.84 17.53
N PHE A 455 -5.13 2.18 16.64
CA PHE A 455 -5.27 2.34 15.22
C PHE A 455 -5.08 1.01 14.50
N ASN A 456 -5.99 0.70 13.59
CA ASN A 456 -5.96 -0.52 12.80
C ASN A 456 -5.90 -0.16 11.32
N SER A 457 -4.94 -0.75 10.60
CA SER A 457 -4.82 -0.66 9.15
C SER A 457 -5.04 -2.03 8.55
N ARG A 458 -5.89 -2.13 7.53
CA ARG A 458 -6.25 -3.40 6.88
C ARG A 458 -5.64 -3.50 5.49
N ILE A 459 -4.84 -4.53 5.27
CA ILE A 459 -4.12 -4.75 4.02
C ILE A 459 -4.63 -6.01 3.33
N ASP A 460 -4.90 -5.93 2.03
CA ASP A 460 -5.20 -7.10 1.20
C ASP A 460 -3.93 -7.76 0.69
N LEU A 461 -3.54 -8.90 1.28
CA LEU A 461 -2.38 -9.67 0.82
C LEU A 461 -2.69 -10.43 -0.49
N GLY A 462 -3.95 -10.48 -0.92
CA GLY A 462 -4.40 -10.91 -2.24
C GLY A 462 -4.37 -9.80 -3.30
N SER A 463 -3.71 -8.66 -3.04
CA SER A 463 -3.53 -7.61 -4.04
C SER A 463 -2.77 -8.08 -5.29
N PRO A 464 -3.13 -7.59 -6.51
CA PRO A 464 -2.38 -7.88 -7.74
C PRO A 464 -0.93 -7.37 -7.73
N HIS A 465 -0.58 -6.48 -6.81
CA HIS A 465 0.79 -5.99 -6.66
C HIS A 465 1.70 -6.94 -5.87
N LEU A 466 1.13 -7.94 -5.20
CA LEU A 466 1.86 -8.96 -4.44
C LEU A 466 1.83 -10.33 -5.13
N THR A 467 1.45 -10.40 -6.40
CA THR A 467 1.47 -11.66 -7.15
C THR A 467 2.89 -12.07 -7.52
N ARG A 468 3.12 -13.38 -7.65
CA ARG A 468 4.42 -13.89 -8.09
C ARG A 468 4.71 -13.45 -9.52
N GLN A 469 3.75 -13.64 -10.41
CA GLN A 469 3.81 -13.19 -11.80
C GLN A 469 3.18 -11.80 -11.96
N PRO A 470 3.65 -10.96 -12.89
CA PRO A 470 3.00 -9.69 -13.20
C PRO A 470 1.54 -9.89 -13.58
N THR A 471 0.63 -9.30 -12.81
CA THR A 471 -0.79 -9.27 -13.16
C THR A 471 -1.04 -8.19 -14.22
N VAL A 472 -1.77 -8.55 -15.27
CA VAL A 472 -2.14 -7.66 -16.38
C VAL A 472 -3.62 -7.79 -16.70
N ARG A 473 -4.18 -6.77 -17.37
CA ARG A 473 -5.42 -6.91 -18.14
C ARG A 473 -5.05 -7.09 -19.62
N LEU A 474 -5.70 -8.01 -20.32
CA LEU A 474 -5.45 -8.25 -21.74
C LEU A 474 -6.44 -7.41 -22.56
N GLN A 475 -5.97 -6.27 -23.07
CA GLN A 475 -6.79 -5.34 -23.85
C GLN A 475 -6.71 -5.67 -25.33
N SER A 476 -7.85 -5.86 -25.99
CA SER A 476 -7.92 -5.92 -27.45
C SER A 476 -7.69 -4.52 -28.03
N LEU A 477 -6.99 -4.39 -29.15
CA LEU A 477 -6.87 -3.11 -29.86
C LEU A 477 -8.05 -2.84 -30.80
N GLN A 478 -9.03 -3.74 -30.89
CA GLN A 478 -10.23 -3.57 -31.70
C GLN A 478 -11.19 -2.56 -31.07
N GLY A 479 -11.74 -1.66 -31.90
CA GLY A 479 -12.80 -0.73 -31.49
C GLY A 479 -12.37 0.19 -30.36
N SER A 480 -13.12 0.17 -29.25
CA SER A 480 -12.87 1.04 -28.08
C SER A 480 -11.80 0.52 -27.12
N GLY A 481 -11.12 -0.59 -27.44
CA GLY A 481 -10.07 -1.12 -26.58
C GLY A 481 -10.58 -1.86 -25.34
N LYS A 482 -11.37 -2.93 -25.53
CA LYS A 482 -11.97 -3.69 -24.42
C LYS A 482 -11.02 -4.74 -23.83
N CYS A 483 -11.18 -5.05 -22.54
CA CYS A 483 -10.38 -6.03 -21.81
C CYS A 483 -11.07 -7.40 -21.78
N LEU A 484 -10.25 -8.46 -21.89
CA LEU A 484 -10.68 -9.84 -21.71
C LEU A 484 -11.09 -10.08 -20.26
N SER A 485 -12.32 -10.54 -20.07
CA SER A 485 -12.94 -10.76 -18.77
C SER A 485 -13.53 -12.16 -18.67
N GLN A 486 -13.49 -12.72 -17.46
CA GLN A 486 -14.31 -13.85 -17.02
C GLN A 486 -15.25 -13.37 -15.91
N PRO A 487 -16.45 -12.86 -16.24
CA PRO A 487 -17.31 -12.18 -15.27
C PRO A 487 -17.84 -13.12 -14.18
N ASP A 488 -18.20 -14.34 -14.57
CA ASP A 488 -18.59 -15.39 -13.62
C ASP A 488 -17.40 -16.34 -13.41
N PRO A 489 -16.78 -16.36 -12.22
CA PRO A 489 -15.63 -17.20 -11.95
C PRO A 489 -15.95 -18.71 -11.97
N LYS A 490 -17.24 -19.09 -11.93
CA LYS A 490 -17.70 -20.48 -11.99
C LYS A 490 -18.10 -20.91 -13.40
N ALA A 491 -18.32 -19.95 -14.30
CA ALA A 491 -18.69 -20.24 -15.69
C ALA A 491 -17.47 -20.18 -16.63
N PRO A 492 -17.43 -20.98 -17.69
CA PRO A 492 -16.32 -20.98 -18.65
C PRO A 492 -16.36 -19.80 -19.63
N ALA A 493 -17.38 -18.94 -19.58
CA ALA A 493 -17.60 -17.90 -20.58
C ALA A 493 -16.56 -16.77 -20.46
N LEU A 494 -16.01 -16.34 -21.60
CA LEU A 494 -15.12 -15.19 -21.72
C LEU A 494 -15.76 -14.12 -22.59
N VAL A 495 -15.63 -12.86 -22.16
CA VAL A 495 -16.21 -11.70 -22.85
C VAL A 495 -15.22 -10.54 -22.93
N LEU A 496 -15.55 -9.55 -23.75
CA LEU A 496 -14.84 -8.29 -23.83
C LEU A 496 -15.65 -7.18 -23.15
N GLU A 497 -15.07 -6.60 -22.10
CA GLU A 497 -15.68 -5.56 -21.27
C GLU A 497 -14.84 -4.29 -21.25
N THR A 498 -15.41 -3.18 -20.77
CA THR A 498 -14.62 -1.97 -20.51
C THR A 498 -13.51 -2.29 -19.52
N CYS A 499 -12.28 -1.89 -19.83
CA CYS A 499 -11.15 -2.11 -18.95
C CYS A 499 -11.35 -1.38 -17.61
N GLU A 500 -11.38 -2.12 -16.51
CA GLU A 500 -11.41 -1.54 -15.18
C GLU A 500 -10.06 -0.87 -14.85
N LYS A 501 -10.10 0.24 -14.09
CA LYS A 501 -8.90 0.91 -13.56
C LYS A 501 -8.67 0.53 -12.10
N GLY A 502 -7.45 0.79 -11.61
CA GLY A 502 -7.05 0.44 -10.26
C GLY A 502 -6.76 -1.05 -10.08
N THR A 503 -6.98 -1.55 -8.86
CA THR A 503 -6.60 -2.90 -8.40
C THR A 503 -7.78 -3.88 -8.27
N GLY A 504 -9.02 -3.39 -8.43
CA GLY A 504 -10.25 -4.19 -8.49
C GLY A 504 -10.50 -4.84 -9.85
N GLY A 505 -11.58 -5.64 -9.95
CA GLY A 505 -11.96 -6.31 -11.20
C GLY A 505 -11.19 -7.60 -11.45
N LYS A 506 -11.14 -8.51 -10.46
CA LYS A 506 -10.39 -9.79 -10.56
C LYS A 506 -10.79 -10.64 -11.78
N ALA A 507 -12.01 -10.48 -12.29
CA ALA A 507 -12.48 -11.07 -13.54
C ALA A 507 -11.63 -10.70 -14.77
N GLN A 508 -11.00 -9.53 -14.78
CA GLN A 508 -10.14 -9.06 -15.88
C GLN A 508 -8.64 -9.26 -15.63
N HIS A 509 -8.27 -9.86 -14.49
CA HIS A 509 -6.87 -10.00 -14.09
C HIS A 509 -6.31 -11.34 -14.56
N TRP A 510 -5.29 -11.25 -15.41
CA TRP A 510 -4.59 -12.37 -15.97
C TRP A 510 -3.11 -12.29 -15.62
N TYR A 511 -2.48 -13.42 -15.39
CA TYR A 511 -1.02 -13.52 -15.30
C TYR A 511 -0.55 -14.73 -16.08
N LEU A 512 0.64 -14.62 -16.69
CA LEU A 512 1.25 -15.68 -17.48
C LEU A 512 2.16 -16.51 -16.58
N GLU A 513 1.87 -17.79 -16.41
CA GLU A 513 2.67 -18.72 -15.63
C GLU A 513 3.82 -19.35 -16.43
N LEU A 514 4.74 -20.01 -15.72
CA LEU A 514 5.93 -20.65 -16.31
C LEU A 514 5.61 -21.75 -17.33
N ASP A 515 4.44 -22.37 -17.21
CA ASP A 515 3.91 -23.33 -18.17
C ASP A 515 3.30 -22.66 -19.42
N ASN A 516 3.46 -21.34 -19.56
CA ASN A 516 2.87 -20.48 -20.58
C ASN A 516 1.33 -20.41 -20.55
N THR A 517 0.69 -20.76 -19.44
CA THR A 517 -0.76 -20.62 -19.29
C THR A 517 -1.13 -19.24 -18.76
N TYR A 518 -2.19 -18.65 -19.32
CA TYR A 518 -2.79 -17.45 -18.77
C TYR A 518 -3.83 -17.82 -17.72
N ARG A 519 -3.57 -17.47 -16.47
CA ARG A 519 -4.46 -17.78 -15.33
C ARG A 519 -5.24 -16.54 -14.91
N ASN A 520 -6.54 -16.69 -14.79
CA ASN A 520 -7.41 -15.65 -14.26
C ASN A 520 -7.32 -15.62 -12.74
N ARG A 521 -7.19 -14.43 -12.12
CA ARG A 521 -7.07 -14.31 -10.67
C ARG A 521 -8.39 -14.53 -9.93
N GLY A 522 -9.52 -14.21 -10.55
CA GLY A 522 -10.84 -14.36 -9.95
C GLY A 522 -11.29 -15.82 -9.89
N SER A 523 -11.13 -16.56 -10.99
CA SER A 523 -11.58 -17.96 -11.10
C SER A 523 -10.50 -19.01 -10.86
N ARG A 524 -9.22 -18.63 -10.94
CA ARG A 524 -8.05 -19.54 -11.00
C ARG A 524 -8.06 -20.48 -12.20
N GLN A 525 -8.86 -20.19 -13.22
CA GLN A 525 -8.96 -20.96 -14.46
C GLN A 525 -8.03 -20.41 -15.54
N CYS A 526 -7.72 -21.26 -16.53
CA CYS A 526 -6.81 -20.98 -17.63
C CYS A 526 -7.56 -20.55 -18.90
N LEU A 527 -7.01 -19.55 -19.59
CA LEU A 527 -7.44 -19.16 -20.93
C LEU A 527 -7.22 -20.33 -21.90
N THR A 528 -8.30 -20.84 -22.47
CA THR A 528 -8.30 -22.06 -23.28
C THR A 528 -8.96 -21.80 -24.64
N THR A 529 -8.42 -22.40 -25.71
CA THR A 529 -9.11 -22.50 -26.99
C THR A 529 -9.68 -23.90 -27.22
N ASP A 530 -10.87 -23.97 -27.82
CA ASP A 530 -11.47 -25.21 -28.30
C ASP A 530 -10.87 -25.59 -29.67
N PRO A 531 -10.25 -26.77 -29.81
CA PRO A 531 -9.70 -27.23 -31.07
C PRO A 531 -10.72 -27.43 -32.20
N ALA A 532 -12.00 -27.64 -31.87
CA ALA A 532 -13.02 -27.93 -32.89
C ALA A 532 -13.37 -26.66 -33.69
N ASP A 533 -13.74 -25.59 -32.98
CA ASP A 533 -14.31 -24.37 -33.57
C ASP A 533 -13.47 -23.11 -33.36
N GLY A 534 -12.47 -23.15 -32.48
CA GLY A 534 -11.63 -22.01 -32.10
C GLY A 534 -12.19 -21.15 -30.99
N ARG A 535 -13.31 -21.52 -30.36
CA ARG A 535 -13.94 -20.73 -29.31
C ARG A 535 -13.02 -20.60 -28.10
N MET A 536 -13.01 -19.41 -27.51
CA MET A 536 -12.27 -19.12 -26.28
C MET A 536 -13.14 -19.36 -25.06
N PHE A 537 -12.57 -19.99 -24.03
CA PHE A 537 -13.24 -20.24 -22.76
C PHE A 537 -12.24 -20.39 -21.61
N ALA A 538 -12.72 -20.28 -20.38
CA ALA A 538 -11.97 -20.57 -19.17
C ALA A 538 -12.16 -22.04 -18.75
N ALA A 539 -11.07 -22.72 -18.37
CA ALA A 539 -11.11 -24.12 -17.94
C ALA A 539 -10.12 -24.40 -16.81
N SER A 540 -10.20 -25.58 -16.17
CA SER A 540 -9.15 -26.00 -15.23
C SER A 540 -7.78 -25.94 -15.89
N CYS A 541 -6.77 -25.54 -15.12
CA CYS A 541 -5.39 -25.42 -15.55
C CYS A 541 -4.61 -26.75 -15.48
N ASP A 542 -5.29 -27.87 -15.26
CA ASP A 542 -4.66 -29.17 -15.03
C ASP A 542 -3.93 -29.64 -16.31
N GLY A 543 -2.65 -29.99 -16.14
CA GLY A 543 -1.81 -30.54 -17.21
C GLY A 543 -1.34 -29.53 -18.28
N ALA A 544 -1.80 -28.28 -18.22
CA ALA A 544 -1.41 -27.19 -19.14
C ALA A 544 -1.27 -27.64 -20.61
N PRO A 545 -2.32 -28.22 -21.24
CA PRO A 545 -2.26 -28.66 -22.64
C PRO A 545 -1.90 -27.50 -23.58
N LEU A 546 -1.41 -27.81 -24.79
CA LEU A 546 -0.99 -26.79 -25.77
C LEU A 546 -2.11 -25.79 -26.16
N THR A 547 -3.38 -26.17 -25.98
CA THR A 547 -4.57 -25.31 -26.16
C THR A 547 -4.74 -24.24 -25.06
N GLN A 548 -4.00 -24.38 -23.97
CA GLN A 548 -3.93 -23.44 -22.85
C GLN A 548 -2.59 -22.69 -22.77
N GLN A 549 -1.59 -23.14 -23.53
CA GLN A 549 -0.29 -22.49 -23.57
C GLN A 549 -0.27 -21.39 -24.64
N TRP A 550 0.24 -20.22 -24.28
CA TRP A 550 0.24 -19.02 -25.10
C TRP A 550 1.63 -18.41 -25.21
N LYS A 551 1.95 -17.88 -26.38
CA LYS A 551 3.15 -17.06 -26.61
C LYS A 551 2.79 -15.77 -27.30
N TRP A 552 3.57 -14.73 -27.04
CA TRP A 552 3.42 -13.47 -27.76
C TRP A 552 4.36 -13.41 -28.96
N LEU A 553 3.80 -12.96 -30.08
CA LEU A 553 4.54 -12.54 -31.27
C LEU A 553 4.25 -11.05 -31.49
N ALA A 554 5.16 -10.19 -31.05
CA ALA A 554 4.97 -8.75 -30.92
C ALA A 554 3.75 -8.36 -30.03
N ASP A 555 2.62 -8.04 -30.65
CA ASP A 555 1.35 -7.68 -30.01
C ASP A 555 0.22 -8.67 -30.32
N ARG A 556 0.54 -9.89 -30.78
CA ARG A 556 -0.43 -10.96 -31.03
C ARG A 556 -0.20 -12.12 -30.06
N ILE A 557 -1.29 -12.74 -29.60
CA ILE A 557 -1.25 -13.86 -28.66
C ILE A 557 -1.53 -15.16 -29.42
N HIS A 558 -0.55 -16.05 -29.47
CA HIS A 558 -0.59 -17.32 -30.22
C HIS A 558 -0.72 -18.49 -29.26
N SER A 559 -1.69 -19.39 -29.51
CA SER A 559 -1.75 -20.67 -28.81
C SER A 559 -0.60 -21.55 -29.29
N LEU A 560 -0.03 -22.42 -28.44
CA LEU A 560 0.98 -23.39 -28.86
C LEU A 560 0.36 -24.63 -29.54
N TYR A 561 -0.97 -24.74 -29.58
CA TYR A 561 -1.66 -25.78 -30.31
C TYR A 561 -1.24 -25.79 -31.80
N MET A 562 -0.96 -26.98 -32.32
CA MET A 562 -0.39 -27.18 -33.67
C MET A 562 0.87 -26.33 -33.97
N GLY A 563 1.73 -26.09 -32.98
CA GLY A 563 3.01 -25.38 -33.15
C GLY A 563 2.89 -23.84 -33.13
N GLY A 564 1.67 -23.30 -33.03
CA GLY A 564 1.40 -21.88 -32.83
C GLY A 564 1.60 -20.96 -34.04
N GLY A 565 1.62 -21.52 -35.24
CA GLY A 565 1.60 -20.74 -36.49
C GLY A 565 0.19 -20.31 -36.93
N THR A 566 -0.82 -21.13 -36.63
CA THR A 566 -2.20 -21.03 -37.17
C THR A 566 -3.27 -20.95 -36.08
N TRP A 567 -2.88 -20.69 -34.84
CA TRP A 567 -3.82 -20.48 -33.73
C TRP A 567 -3.42 -19.23 -32.98
N ARG A 568 -4.23 -18.17 -33.10
CA ARG A 568 -3.97 -16.86 -32.48
C ARG A 568 -5.26 -16.16 -32.09
N LEU A 569 -5.26 -15.60 -30.89
CA LEU A 569 -6.40 -14.91 -30.31
C LEU A 569 -6.75 -13.66 -31.13
N HIS A 570 -8.00 -13.57 -31.56
CA HIS A 570 -8.55 -12.44 -32.30
C HIS A 570 -10.02 -12.26 -31.96
N VAL A 571 -10.58 -11.12 -32.40
CA VAL A 571 -11.97 -10.76 -32.20
C VAL A 571 -12.71 -10.77 -33.54
N ARG A 572 -13.72 -11.64 -33.66
CA ARG A 572 -14.57 -11.72 -34.86
C ARG A 572 -15.65 -10.64 -34.85
N ASP A 573 -16.36 -10.54 -35.98
CA ASP A 573 -17.52 -9.64 -36.10
C ASP A 573 -18.55 -9.93 -35.01
N GLY A 574 -19.11 -8.88 -34.42
CA GLY A 574 -19.97 -8.99 -33.24
C GLY A 574 -19.23 -9.14 -31.91
N GLY A 575 -17.90 -9.05 -31.87
CA GLY A 575 -17.12 -9.02 -30.64
C GLY A 575 -16.80 -10.40 -30.04
N THR A 576 -17.08 -11.48 -30.76
CA THR A 576 -16.83 -12.85 -30.27
C THR A 576 -15.36 -13.23 -30.35
N LEU A 577 -14.85 -13.88 -29.30
CA LEU A 577 -13.45 -14.29 -29.20
C LEU A 577 -13.20 -15.64 -29.90
N SER A 578 -12.10 -15.73 -30.64
CA SER A 578 -11.67 -16.97 -31.30
C SER A 578 -10.15 -17.04 -31.39
N ALA A 579 -9.59 -18.25 -31.44
CA ALA A 579 -8.18 -18.47 -31.75
C ALA A 579 -7.93 -19.18 -33.10
N LYS A 580 -8.95 -19.72 -33.77
CA LYS A 580 -8.78 -20.46 -35.02
C LYS A 580 -8.46 -19.53 -36.19
N PHE A 581 -7.37 -19.81 -36.91
CA PHE A 581 -6.96 -19.01 -38.06
C PHE A 581 -8.02 -19.01 -39.17
N ASP A 582 -8.30 -17.82 -39.70
CA ASP A 582 -9.22 -17.58 -40.79
C ASP A 582 -8.41 -17.07 -41.99
N PRO A 583 -8.13 -17.88 -43.02
CA PRO A 583 -7.31 -17.49 -44.16
C PRO A 583 -7.92 -16.35 -44.99
N ALA A 584 -9.22 -16.05 -44.85
CA ALA A 584 -9.86 -14.94 -45.54
C ALA A 584 -9.54 -13.59 -44.87
N ARG A 585 -9.23 -13.59 -43.57
CA ARG A 585 -8.97 -12.38 -42.77
C ARG A 585 -7.51 -12.27 -42.35
N HIS A 586 -6.87 -13.41 -42.18
CA HIS A 586 -5.57 -13.56 -41.54
C HIS A 586 -4.53 -14.07 -42.53
N GLN A 587 -3.32 -13.54 -42.41
CA GLN A 587 -2.15 -14.03 -43.11
C GLN A 587 -1.16 -14.69 -42.14
N PRO A 588 -0.43 -15.75 -42.55
CA PRO A 588 0.70 -16.25 -41.79
C PRO A 588 1.80 -15.20 -41.79
N LEU A 589 2.36 -14.91 -40.61
CA LEU A 589 3.43 -13.94 -40.45
C LEU A 589 4.64 -14.59 -39.80
N VAL A 590 5.80 -14.13 -40.21
CA VAL A 590 7.09 -14.45 -39.59
C VAL A 590 7.19 -13.86 -38.19
N SER A 591 7.82 -14.61 -37.27
CA SER A 591 8.29 -14.06 -36.00
C SER A 591 9.59 -13.30 -36.23
N ASN A 592 9.84 -12.26 -35.44
CA ASN A 592 11.17 -11.67 -35.39
C ASN A 592 12.17 -12.73 -34.90
N GLN A 593 13.26 -12.90 -35.65
CA GLN A 593 14.28 -13.92 -35.41
C GLN A 593 15.18 -13.63 -34.19
N TYR A 594 15.29 -12.37 -33.78
CA TYR A 594 16.12 -11.94 -32.65
C TYR A 594 15.38 -12.10 -31.32
N HIS A 595 14.06 -11.87 -31.32
CA HIS A 595 13.20 -12.16 -30.17
C HIS A 595 11.72 -12.09 -30.57
N SER A 596 10.88 -13.01 -30.10
CA SER A 596 9.46 -13.08 -30.48
C SER A 596 8.62 -11.85 -30.10
N LEU A 597 8.98 -11.17 -28.99
CA LEU A 597 8.31 -9.93 -28.56
C LEU A 597 8.68 -8.70 -29.40
N LEU A 598 9.76 -8.74 -30.17
CA LEU A 598 10.09 -7.66 -31.08
C LEU A 598 9.17 -7.68 -32.29
N ARG A 599 8.92 -6.49 -32.84
CA ARG A 599 8.17 -6.36 -34.08
C ARG A 599 8.90 -7.10 -35.21
N PRO A 600 8.20 -7.81 -36.11
CA PRO A 600 8.84 -8.54 -37.22
C PRO A 600 9.55 -7.60 -38.22
N TRP A 601 9.13 -6.33 -38.30
CA TRP A 601 9.77 -5.26 -39.06
C TRP A 601 9.47 -3.89 -38.41
N SER A 602 10.24 -2.85 -38.75
CA SER A 602 10.16 -1.53 -38.11
C SER A 602 8.81 -0.80 -38.27
N SER A 603 8.19 -0.86 -39.46
CA SER A 603 6.89 -0.23 -39.73
C SER A 603 5.67 -1.00 -39.20
N TYR A 604 5.87 -2.19 -38.61
CA TYR A 604 4.79 -2.99 -38.02
C TYR A 604 3.97 -2.14 -37.03
N PRO A 605 2.62 -2.19 -37.05
CA PRO A 605 1.76 -3.20 -37.69
C PRO A 605 1.42 -2.93 -39.17
N ASN A 606 1.93 -1.85 -39.76
CA ASN A 606 1.65 -1.52 -41.16
C ASN A 606 2.35 -2.49 -42.11
N LYS A 607 1.92 -2.44 -43.38
CA LYS A 607 2.54 -3.21 -44.45
C LYS A 607 4.05 -2.92 -44.50
N PRO A 608 4.92 -3.94 -44.54
CA PRO A 608 6.35 -3.72 -44.70
C PRO A 608 6.67 -3.00 -46.01
N SER A 609 7.69 -2.16 -45.96
CA SER A 609 8.13 -1.27 -47.03
C SER A 609 9.63 -1.41 -47.27
N ARG A 610 10.10 -1.05 -48.47
CA ARG A 610 11.54 -1.00 -48.75
C ARG A 610 12.21 -0.01 -47.80
N GLY A 611 13.26 -0.45 -47.12
CA GLY A 611 13.96 0.34 -46.10
C GLY A 611 13.63 -0.05 -44.66
N ASP A 612 12.57 -0.86 -44.45
CA ASP A 612 12.29 -1.43 -43.14
C ASP A 612 13.43 -2.35 -42.67
N VAL A 613 13.67 -2.34 -41.37
CA VAL A 613 14.65 -3.19 -40.70
C VAL A 613 13.96 -4.21 -39.80
N ILE A 614 14.66 -5.28 -39.46
CA ILE A 614 14.26 -6.24 -38.42
C ILE A 614 14.87 -5.74 -37.10
N PRO A 615 14.06 -5.25 -36.14
CA PRO A 615 14.56 -4.83 -34.83
C PRO A 615 15.34 -5.94 -34.13
N ASN A 616 16.39 -5.58 -33.41
CA ASN A 616 17.26 -6.50 -32.68
C ASN A 616 17.49 -6.00 -31.25
N LEU A 617 17.62 -6.92 -30.29
CA LEU A 617 17.91 -6.63 -28.88
C LEU A 617 19.24 -5.88 -28.68
N GLY A 618 20.22 -6.10 -29.57
CA GLY A 618 21.49 -5.38 -29.55
C GLY A 618 22.22 -5.41 -30.90
N GLY A 619 22.80 -4.28 -31.29
CA GLY A 619 23.56 -4.14 -32.54
C GLY A 619 22.78 -3.47 -33.68
N VAL A 620 23.31 -3.57 -34.90
CA VAL A 620 22.72 -2.98 -36.11
C VAL A 620 21.55 -3.86 -36.58
N SER A 621 20.37 -3.25 -36.75
CA SER A 621 19.18 -3.94 -37.27
C SER A 621 19.33 -4.19 -38.77
N PRO A 622 19.29 -5.44 -39.26
CA PRO A 622 19.40 -5.72 -40.70
C PRO A 622 18.15 -5.27 -41.45
N GLN A 623 18.29 -5.01 -42.75
CA GLN A 623 17.15 -4.77 -43.64
C GLN A 623 16.26 -6.03 -43.75
N ILE A 624 14.95 -5.83 -43.95
CA ILE A 624 14.04 -6.95 -44.21
C ILE A 624 14.37 -7.63 -45.56
N PRO A 625 14.24 -8.96 -45.68
CA PRO A 625 14.31 -9.64 -46.97
C PRO A 625 13.19 -9.19 -47.92
N GLU A 626 13.41 -9.25 -49.24
CA GLU A 626 12.37 -8.91 -50.23
C GLU A 626 11.10 -9.76 -50.08
N SER A 627 11.22 -10.99 -49.60
CA SER A 627 10.07 -11.88 -49.33
C SER A 627 9.10 -11.30 -48.31
N TYR A 628 9.53 -10.38 -47.43
CA TYR A 628 8.66 -9.76 -46.44
C TYR A 628 7.72 -8.74 -47.08
N LEU A 629 8.07 -8.16 -48.24
CA LEU A 629 7.25 -7.15 -48.93
C LEU A 629 5.90 -7.70 -49.42
N GLY A 630 5.76 -9.03 -49.46
CA GLY A 630 4.51 -9.73 -49.76
C GLY A 630 3.51 -9.75 -48.60
N PHE A 631 3.94 -9.52 -47.36
CA PHE A 631 3.03 -9.44 -46.22
C PHE A 631 2.15 -8.18 -46.30
N GLY A 632 0.91 -8.28 -45.87
CA GLY A 632 -0.02 -7.16 -45.66
C GLY A 632 0.14 -6.50 -44.28
N ALA A 633 -0.69 -5.48 -44.03
CA ALA A 633 -0.84 -4.91 -42.69
C ALA A 633 -1.55 -5.90 -41.74
N VAL A 634 -1.35 -5.73 -40.44
CA VAL A 634 -2.03 -6.53 -39.40
C VAL A 634 -3.22 -5.76 -38.84
N GLY A 635 -4.40 -6.39 -38.88
CA GLY A 635 -5.63 -5.82 -38.35
C GLY A 635 -5.61 -5.65 -36.83
N VAL A 636 -6.36 -4.66 -36.34
CA VAL A 636 -6.48 -4.38 -34.89
C VAL A 636 -7.26 -5.46 -34.12
N ASP A 637 -8.07 -6.24 -34.83
CA ASP A 637 -8.84 -7.38 -34.34
C ASP A 637 -7.97 -8.53 -33.84
N GLU A 638 -6.72 -8.58 -34.28
CA GLU A 638 -5.75 -9.63 -33.91
C GLU A 638 -4.73 -9.16 -32.88
N ARG A 639 -4.73 -7.87 -32.56
CA ARG A 639 -3.70 -7.20 -31.77
C ARG A 639 -4.20 -6.93 -30.36
N TRP A 640 -3.31 -7.13 -29.42
CA TRP A 640 -3.57 -7.08 -27.99
C TRP A 640 -2.46 -6.32 -27.27
N GLN A 641 -2.82 -5.72 -26.14
CA GLN A 641 -1.90 -5.02 -25.27
C GLN A 641 -2.11 -5.49 -23.82
N PRO A 642 -1.05 -5.93 -23.12
CA PRO A 642 -1.13 -6.12 -21.69
C PRO A 642 -1.11 -4.75 -21.00
N LEU A 643 -2.07 -4.53 -20.11
CA LEU A 643 -2.13 -3.39 -19.21
C LEU A 643 -1.68 -3.85 -17.82
N PRO A 644 -0.40 -3.62 -17.42
CA PRO A 644 0.10 -4.11 -16.15
C PRO A 644 -0.50 -3.36 -14.97
N LEU A 645 -0.88 -4.10 -13.92
CA LEU A 645 -1.29 -3.52 -12.64
C LEU A 645 -0.04 -3.29 -11.79
N ARG A 646 0.49 -2.07 -11.74
CA ARG A 646 1.67 -1.72 -10.94
C ARG A 646 1.34 -0.71 -9.85
N GLU A 647 2.06 -0.80 -8.75
CA GLU A 647 2.12 0.28 -7.77
C GLU A 647 2.92 1.43 -8.40
N GLY A 648 2.33 2.64 -8.48
CA GLY A 648 3.06 3.83 -8.93
C GLY A 648 3.21 4.08 -10.43
N LEU A 649 2.26 3.63 -11.26
CA LEU A 649 2.14 4.05 -12.66
C LEU A 649 0.77 4.65 -12.95
#